data_AF-A0A2V8M3Y8-F1
#
_entry.id   AF-A0A2V8M3Y8-F1
#
_cell.length_a   1.000
_cell.length_b   1.000
_cell.length_c   1.000
_cell.angle_alpha   90.00
_cell.angle_beta   90.00
_cell.angle_gamma   90.00
#
_symmetry.space_group_name_H-M   'P 1'
#
loop_
_entity.id
_entity.type
_entity.pdbx_description
1 polymer ?
#
loop_
_entity_poly.entity_id
_entity_poly.type
_entity_poly.pdbx_seq_one_letter_code
_entity_poly.pdbx_strand_id
1 'polypeptide(L)'
;ITRSGTNEFRGSGVLNIRNSALNANTWSNNKQIVRGVWTPGRPRWQNENEYTGSLGGPIIKNKTFFFTLWSQQFERQRNTMRPAVLTDCARNGIFRYWDGWANGNINTVTSTIGNNPTIAAVDSSGNPLRPATNPNGTPYSGQLRYFSVFGPLLNSPARPDCSDAIVEQKPWDSFRTGIDPAGVSQKYLTVMPHANIFDGGDGLNTAIYQWVRSAHGNANLGTASGTSYEADNKQINIKIDHNFNARHKVAVNYSHQWVDNEYIRNPTVQWPGGYSSPTIRRPRVLTANFTSTLTPNLLNEARFGYRANWHYVWAPWEVPDAKQREVPLSLLQQGSQGYPIAYQPATIGSTAPDNFQVNGNYFSCMTDCAQQGNHTPLFNYADTMSWTKGKHAFKGGVDIRFQYSRGYETPTAPIPKASGGAGLNPTQVFRNNPSMPSLVANNETMANQVLYFLAGSLNSAQQYYFIQKPDQLTQWSSYLDQTRKLTDAHQNDFSVFFKDDWKVRPSFTLNLGMRYEYYGVPYEGAGLTPAPVGGGIALFGVSGRSFDRWMRPDNGVDTSLLTKMELVGPNTPNPDKSLYKNDWNNFGPAVGFAWQLPWFGKGKTNVRGGYQITYVKGASLSTLVNSIFLTQGFLNLAQTQGPTNGSYFNLQNLPGLIPIPPSSLPLAPIPLTKPSQDGNAFDSNYVSPYIQNLTLSVTRDISRNVNLDVRYIGTRGMKLNGVYNLNVPDVFYNPTLFDALERTRRGEDVPLFDQMFMGLNLNPGVRGCDPSNPAALCGPVDGRTQRGSAHLRQSVSATGAAGSPTFRSALANGDYASLAGGLNIFNGTGTGAAGTVVGVPGERGTVLRRANKGFNVPGGTAIAGGPVVPAGLFPENWITANPQLNNANFYTNSGKSNYHSLQVQSTVRAMQGLTFQGTYVWSRALEVPTTLNGYTNPVEREKDYILNVNHVTHDFRSFGIYDLPFGPGKLFFRDSSGWTARLIEGWQTSFIVNLSTGSPASIGATYNSSGTAYPTGLYTNSVPDVVGPFSVKSGKVNWNGDFGNFFAPNTYAKTADPQCAAVAAELRSYCTLQAVTDAKSGQILLQNPQPGKRGTLGRQTLYLPGQWSFDAALSKRMRIAESKSLQFRVDATNILNHPLPNLALSNVNNNPYTTPPGLNINSDVPFGFIQDKGSPSVTGSEKFREFKAQLRFDF
;
A
#
# COMPACT_ATOMS: atom_id res chain seq x y z
N ILE A 1 4.47 16.42 -28.79
CA ILE A 1 4.45 16.22 -30.27
C ILE A 1 5.50 17.15 -30.87
N THR A 2 6.60 16.62 -31.40
CA THR A 2 7.65 17.41 -32.06
C THR A 2 7.21 17.77 -33.49
N ARG A 3 7.35 19.04 -33.89
CA ARG A 3 7.06 19.50 -35.26
C ARG A 3 8.08 18.90 -36.26
N SER A 4 7.71 18.82 -37.53
CA SER A 4 8.66 18.56 -38.62
C SER A 4 9.51 19.80 -38.90
N GLY A 5 10.76 19.60 -39.31
CA GLY A 5 11.66 20.70 -39.69
C GLY A 5 11.09 21.62 -40.78
N THR A 6 11.38 22.92 -40.66
CA THR A 6 11.00 23.97 -41.62
C THR A 6 12.21 24.81 -42.02
N ASN A 7 12.20 25.39 -43.23
CA ASN A 7 13.24 26.34 -43.68
C ASN A 7 13.17 27.71 -42.99
N GLU A 8 12.12 27.95 -42.22
CA GLU A 8 11.91 29.13 -41.39
C GLU A 8 12.20 28.76 -39.93
N PHE A 9 12.78 29.72 -39.19
CA PHE A 9 12.82 29.64 -37.74
C PHE A 9 11.42 29.90 -37.19
N ARG A 10 10.96 29.04 -36.28
CA ARG A 10 9.67 29.14 -35.61
C ARG A 10 9.83 28.78 -34.14
N GLY A 11 9.20 29.55 -33.27
CA GLY A 11 9.31 29.38 -31.82
C GLY A 11 7.99 29.53 -31.08
N SER A 12 8.01 29.16 -29.80
CA SER A 12 6.93 29.50 -28.87
C SER A 12 7.41 29.60 -27.44
N GLY A 13 6.99 30.65 -26.73
CA GLY A 13 7.05 30.73 -25.27
C GLY A 13 5.67 30.47 -24.67
N VAL A 14 5.60 29.67 -23.61
CA VAL A 14 4.38 29.39 -22.84
C VAL A 14 4.68 29.57 -21.36
N LEU A 15 3.79 30.27 -20.67
CA LEU A 15 3.77 30.45 -19.22
C LEU A 15 2.41 29.98 -18.71
N ASN A 16 2.41 28.89 -17.92
CA ASN A 16 1.23 28.46 -17.16
C ASN A 16 1.39 28.91 -15.71
N ILE A 17 0.32 29.44 -15.10
CA ILE A 17 0.28 29.90 -13.71
C ILE A 17 -0.97 29.31 -13.05
N ARG A 18 -0.80 28.65 -11.90
CA ARG A 18 -1.87 28.39 -10.92
C ARG A 18 -1.54 29.17 -9.65
N ASN A 19 -2.53 29.91 -9.14
CA ASN A 19 -2.42 30.61 -7.87
C ASN A 19 -3.60 30.23 -6.96
N SER A 20 -3.28 29.61 -5.83
CA SER A 20 -4.26 29.17 -4.83
C SER A 20 -5.18 30.28 -4.30
N ALA A 21 -4.82 31.57 -4.42
CA ALA A 21 -5.68 32.68 -4.03
C ALA A 21 -6.99 32.79 -4.85
N LEU A 22 -7.05 32.17 -6.04
CA LEU A 22 -8.26 32.11 -6.87
C LEU A 22 -9.07 30.82 -6.64
N ASN A 23 -8.47 29.81 -6.01
CA ASN A 23 -9.09 28.52 -5.80
C ASN A 23 -10.17 28.59 -4.72
N ALA A 24 -11.22 27.78 -4.86
CA ALA A 24 -12.13 27.53 -3.76
C ALA A 24 -11.44 26.73 -2.64
N ASN A 25 -11.90 26.88 -1.40
CA ASN A 25 -11.46 26.02 -0.31
C ASN A 25 -12.04 24.60 -0.47
N THR A 26 -11.35 23.57 0.04
CA THR A 26 -11.87 22.20 0.06
C THR A 26 -13.12 22.11 0.94
N TRP A 27 -14.00 21.14 0.64
CA TRP A 27 -15.28 20.97 1.33
C TRP A 27 -15.06 20.63 2.81
N SER A 28 -14.11 19.73 3.11
CA SER A 28 -13.69 19.41 4.47
C SER A 28 -13.02 20.58 5.23
N ASN A 29 -12.29 21.47 4.54
CA ASN A 29 -11.57 22.55 5.20
C ASN A 29 -12.49 23.75 5.53
N ASN A 30 -13.58 23.94 4.77
CA ASN A 30 -14.67 24.84 5.19
C ASN A 30 -15.41 24.36 6.45
N LYS A 31 -15.16 23.11 6.87
CA LYS A 31 -15.87 22.38 7.93
C LYS A 31 -14.99 22.06 9.14
N GLN A 32 -13.92 22.81 9.38
CA GLN A 32 -13.16 22.64 10.61
C GLN A 32 -14.00 23.13 11.80
N ILE A 33 -14.19 22.27 12.80
CA ILE A 33 -14.77 22.64 14.09
C ILE A 33 -13.60 23.02 15.01
N VAL A 34 -13.55 24.28 15.42
CA VAL A 34 -12.54 24.80 16.36
C VAL A 34 -13.28 25.27 17.60
N ARG A 35 -13.00 24.64 18.75
CA ARG A 35 -13.68 24.94 20.04
C ARG A 35 -15.21 24.87 19.97
N GLY A 36 -15.75 23.88 19.23
CA GLY A 36 -17.19 23.71 19.02
C GLY A 36 -17.82 24.68 18.01
N VAL A 37 -17.04 25.61 17.43
CA VAL A 37 -17.51 26.59 16.43
C VAL A 37 -17.03 26.20 15.05
N TRP A 38 -17.94 26.14 14.09
CA TRP A 38 -17.62 25.97 12.67
C TRP A 38 -16.80 27.15 12.17
N THR A 39 -15.52 26.92 11.89
CA THR A 39 -14.56 27.94 11.47
C THR A 39 -13.86 27.44 10.21
N PRO A 40 -14.06 28.06 9.03
CA PRO A 40 -13.36 27.67 7.81
C PRO A 40 -11.84 27.73 8.01
N GLY A 41 -11.18 26.59 7.88
CA GLY A 41 -9.74 26.49 7.87
C GLY A 41 -9.13 27.29 6.73
N ARG A 42 -7.93 27.83 6.94
CA ARG A 42 -7.23 28.62 5.90
C ARG A 42 -7.04 27.77 4.64
N PRO A 43 -7.37 28.26 3.43
CA PRO A 43 -7.14 27.53 2.20
C PRO A 43 -5.68 27.10 2.05
N ARG A 44 -5.45 25.92 1.46
CA ARG A 44 -4.10 25.45 1.16
C ARG A 44 -3.43 26.41 0.18
N TRP A 45 -2.28 26.96 0.57
CA TRP A 45 -1.46 27.75 -0.33
C TRP A 45 -0.59 26.81 -1.16
N GLN A 46 -0.86 26.75 -2.47
CA GLN A 46 -0.14 25.96 -3.46
C GLN A 46 -0.12 26.74 -4.77
N ASN A 47 1.06 27.13 -5.23
CA ASN A 47 1.26 27.89 -6.46
C ASN A 47 2.19 27.12 -7.39
N GLU A 48 1.80 27.03 -8.66
CA GLU A 48 2.50 26.26 -9.69
C GLU A 48 2.77 27.17 -10.89
N ASN A 49 4.01 27.20 -11.37
CA ASN A 49 4.41 27.95 -12.54
C ASN A 49 5.17 27.02 -13.48
N GLU A 50 4.76 26.97 -14.74
CA GLU A 50 5.44 26.20 -15.78
C GLU A 50 5.88 27.14 -16.90
N TYR A 51 7.17 27.11 -17.21
CA TYR A 51 7.79 27.85 -18.29
C TYR A 51 8.21 26.86 -19.37
N THR A 52 7.68 26.99 -20.59
CA THR A 52 8.10 26.18 -21.74
C THR A 52 8.54 27.08 -22.88
N GLY A 53 9.78 26.90 -23.35
CA GLY A 53 10.31 27.51 -24.56
C GLY A 53 10.56 26.44 -25.62
N SER A 54 10.17 26.70 -26.87
CA SER A 54 10.57 25.88 -28.01
C SER A 54 11.06 26.72 -29.19
N LEU A 55 12.00 26.16 -29.95
CA LEU A 55 12.59 26.77 -31.14
C LEU A 55 12.93 25.66 -32.14
N GLY A 56 12.65 25.87 -33.42
CA GLY A 56 13.13 25.00 -34.49
C GLY A 56 13.36 25.75 -35.79
N GLY A 57 14.10 25.16 -36.71
CA GLY A 57 14.48 25.77 -37.98
C GLY A 57 15.50 24.92 -38.75
N PRO A 58 16.06 25.45 -39.85
CA PRO A 58 17.08 24.74 -40.62
C PRO A 58 18.47 24.90 -39.99
N ILE A 59 19.23 23.80 -39.94
CA ILE A 59 20.71 23.85 -39.89
C ILE A 59 21.24 23.97 -41.32
N ILE A 60 20.69 23.18 -42.24
CA ILE A 60 20.96 23.23 -43.68
C ILE A 60 19.61 23.26 -44.39
N LYS A 61 19.27 24.36 -45.06
CA LYS A 61 17.98 24.50 -45.77
C LYS A 61 17.72 23.29 -46.68
N ASN A 62 16.47 22.81 -46.69
CA ASN A 62 15.99 21.60 -47.38
C ASN A 62 16.58 20.24 -46.93
N LYS A 63 17.69 20.20 -46.16
CA LYS A 63 18.35 18.96 -45.75
C LYS A 63 18.27 18.68 -44.26
N THR A 64 18.81 19.56 -43.42
CA THR A 64 18.99 19.33 -41.98
C THR A 64 18.20 20.35 -41.18
N PHE A 65 17.40 19.88 -40.23
CA PHE A 65 16.56 20.72 -39.38
C PHE A 65 16.73 20.33 -37.91
N PHE A 66 16.56 21.31 -37.02
CA PHE A 66 16.54 21.07 -35.59
C PHE A 66 15.21 21.52 -34.98
N PHE A 67 14.89 20.91 -33.84
CA PHE A 67 13.86 21.37 -32.92
C PHE A 67 14.37 21.16 -31.50
N THR A 68 14.35 22.21 -30.68
CA THR A 68 14.66 22.16 -29.26
C THR A 68 13.46 22.65 -28.45
N LEU A 69 13.23 22.00 -27.30
CA LEU A 69 12.25 22.41 -26.32
C LEU A 69 12.89 22.30 -24.94
N TRP A 70 12.77 23.37 -24.16
CA TRP A 70 13.10 23.41 -22.74
C TRP A 70 11.81 23.67 -21.96
N SER A 71 11.61 22.93 -20.88
CA SER A 71 10.52 23.16 -19.93
C SER A 71 11.05 23.12 -18.51
N GLN A 72 10.54 24.01 -17.67
CA GLN A 72 10.74 23.99 -16.24
C GLN A 72 9.42 24.23 -15.50
N GLN A 73 9.10 23.32 -14.58
CA GLN A 73 7.96 23.41 -13.67
C GLN A 73 8.48 23.68 -12.26
N PHE A 74 7.97 24.74 -11.64
CA PHE A 74 8.17 25.04 -10.23
C PHE A 74 6.84 24.98 -9.50
N GLU A 75 6.75 24.16 -8.46
CA GLU A 75 5.66 24.22 -7.49
C GLU A 75 6.17 24.75 -6.14
N ARG A 76 5.36 25.51 -5.43
CA ARG A 76 5.59 25.93 -4.03
C ARG A 76 4.32 25.75 -3.23
N GLN A 77 4.46 25.29 -2.00
CA GLN A 77 3.36 24.98 -1.09
C GLN A 77 3.69 25.49 0.32
N ARG A 78 2.68 25.75 1.14
CA ARG A 78 2.87 25.97 2.57
C ARG A 78 2.21 24.82 3.32
N ASN A 79 3.05 24.01 3.94
CA ASN A 79 2.61 22.86 4.72
C ASN A 79 2.70 23.21 6.21
N THR A 80 1.55 23.32 6.87
CA THR A 80 1.49 23.38 8.33
C THR A 80 1.83 22.00 8.87
N MET A 81 3.01 21.88 9.48
CA MET A 81 3.48 20.67 10.13
C MET A 81 3.02 20.70 11.58
N ARG A 82 2.54 19.57 12.11
CA ARG A 82 2.08 19.43 13.50
C ARG A 82 2.68 18.18 14.16
N PRO A 83 4.02 18.04 14.19
CA PRO A 83 4.68 16.97 14.92
C PRO A 83 4.28 16.90 16.40
N ALA A 84 4.15 15.67 16.89
CA ALA A 84 4.08 15.32 18.30
C ALA A 84 5.45 15.49 18.98
N VAL A 85 5.44 16.01 20.21
CA VAL A 85 6.62 16.25 21.06
C VAL A 85 6.29 15.98 22.52
N LEU A 86 7.32 15.76 23.36
CA LEU A 86 7.18 15.76 24.81
C LEU A 86 7.06 17.18 25.36
N THR A 87 6.15 17.36 26.33
CA THR A 87 6.08 18.57 27.16
C THR A 87 7.30 18.65 28.08
N ASP A 88 7.64 19.83 28.56
CA ASP A 88 8.92 20.05 29.25
C ASP A 88 9.10 19.21 30.52
N CYS A 89 8.04 19.07 31.32
CA CYS A 89 8.02 18.12 32.45
C CYS A 89 8.32 16.67 31.99
N ALA A 90 7.68 16.21 30.92
CA ALA A 90 7.88 14.85 30.43
C ALA A 90 9.28 14.62 29.81
N ARG A 91 9.94 15.66 29.29
CA ARG A 91 11.36 15.60 28.87
C ARG A 91 12.28 15.34 30.07
N ASN A 92 11.96 15.92 31.22
CA ASN A 92 12.63 15.70 32.51
C ASN A 92 12.21 14.37 33.17
N GLY A 93 11.44 13.52 32.48
CA GLY A 93 10.91 12.26 33.01
C GLY A 93 9.78 12.43 34.03
N ILE A 94 9.21 13.62 34.18
CA ILE A 94 8.11 13.90 35.11
C ILE A 94 6.77 13.68 34.41
N PHE A 95 6.06 12.63 34.81
CA PHE A 95 4.74 12.29 34.30
C PHE A 95 3.65 12.95 35.15
N ARG A 96 2.63 13.49 34.49
CA ARG A 96 1.52 14.27 35.08
C ARG A 96 0.18 13.62 34.77
N TYR A 97 -0.70 13.48 35.76
CA TYR A 97 -2.07 12.97 35.55
C TYR A 97 -3.07 13.46 36.59
N TRP A 98 -4.36 13.44 36.24
CA TRP A 98 -5.46 13.71 37.19
C TRP A 98 -5.98 12.40 37.81
N ASP A 99 -6.17 12.38 39.12
CA ASP A 99 -6.72 11.21 39.85
C ASP A 99 -7.99 10.65 39.18
N GLY A 100 -7.94 9.40 38.72
CA GLY A 100 -9.10 8.69 38.15
C GLY A 100 -9.48 9.08 36.72
N TRP A 101 -8.69 9.93 36.05
CA TRP A 101 -8.95 10.40 34.68
C TRP A 101 -7.77 10.12 33.75
N ALA A 102 -8.06 9.63 32.54
CA ALA A 102 -7.11 9.58 31.45
C ALA A 102 -6.94 11.00 30.87
N ASN A 103 -5.69 11.33 30.55
CA ASN A 103 -5.33 12.62 30.02
C ASN A 103 -5.78 12.76 28.56
N GLY A 104 -6.28 13.95 28.21
CA GLY A 104 -6.61 14.34 26.84
C GLY A 104 -6.23 15.79 26.55
N ASN A 105 -5.91 16.07 25.29
CA ASN A 105 -5.72 17.44 24.80
C ASN A 105 -7.01 18.29 24.87
N ILE A 106 -6.92 19.60 24.62
CA ILE A 106 -8.08 20.52 24.73
C ILE A 106 -9.31 20.14 23.88
N ASN A 107 -9.15 19.45 22.75
CA ASN A 107 -10.26 19.04 21.89
C ASN A 107 -10.97 17.75 22.37
N THR A 108 -10.50 17.14 23.47
CA THR A 108 -11.03 15.87 23.99
C THR A 108 -12.45 16.06 24.52
N VAL A 109 -13.42 15.41 23.87
CA VAL A 109 -14.78 15.28 24.41
C VAL A 109 -14.73 14.36 25.63
N THR A 110 -15.21 14.86 26.78
CA THR A 110 -15.21 14.11 28.03
C THR A 110 -15.99 12.80 27.90
N SER A 111 -15.31 11.67 28.14
CA SER A 111 -15.93 10.36 28.22
C SER A 111 -15.91 9.86 29.67
N THR A 112 -17.09 9.67 30.24
CA THR A 112 -17.32 9.15 31.59
C THR A 112 -17.48 7.62 31.64
N ILE A 113 -17.53 6.95 30.48
CA ILE A 113 -17.96 5.55 30.34
C ILE A 113 -16.78 4.67 29.90
N GLY A 114 -16.67 3.49 30.51
CA GLY A 114 -15.67 2.46 30.20
C GLY A 114 -14.43 2.48 31.09
N ASN A 115 -13.51 1.54 30.86
CA ASN A 115 -12.33 1.31 31.72
C ASN A 115 -11.25 2.42 31.64
N ASN A 116 -11.44 3.44 30.80
CA ASN A 116 -10.53 4.58 30.61
C ASN A 116 -11.34 5.88 30.45
N PRO A 117 -11.96 6.40 31.51
CA PRO A 117 -12.65 7.69 31.45
C PRO A 117 -11.63 8.78 31.11
N THR A 118 -11.92 9.64 30.13
CA THR A 118 -10.95 10.56 29.53
C THR A 118 -11.51 11.98 29.48
N ILE A 119 -10.69 12.99 29.78
CA ILE A 119 -11.08 14.41 29.83
C ILE A 119 -10.00 15.32 29.24
N ALA A 120 -10.40 16.49 28.73
CA ALA A 120 -9.46 17.57 28.41
C ALA A 120 -8.71 18.00 29.69
N ALA A 121 -7.41 17.70 29.75
CA ALA A 121 -6.57 17.86 30.93
C ALA A 121 -5.76 19.18 30.94
N VAL A 122 -5.85 19.97 29.87
CA VAL A 122 -5.15 21.26 29.70
C VAL A 122 -6.01 22.31 28.99
N ASP A 123 -5.70 23.58 29.21
CA ASP A 123 -6.20 24.72 28.44
C ASP A 123 -5.43 24.92 27.11
N SER A 124 -5.77 25.97 26.36
CA SER A 124 -5.14 26.23 25.05
C SER A 124 -3.69 26.70 25.11
N SER A 125 -3.21 27.05 26.30
CA SER A 125 -1.83 27.46 26.59
C SER A 125 -1.01 26.31 27.19
N GLY A 126 -1.64 25.16 27.43
CA GLY A 126 -1.02 23.99 28.06
C GLY A 126 -1.07 23.99 29.60
N ASN A 127 -1.77 24.94 30.22
CA ASN A 127 -1.94 24.96 31.66
C ASN A 127 -2.86 23.80 32.09
N PRO A 128 -2.57 23.05 33.17
CA PRO A 128 -3.45 21.98 33.63
C PRO A 128 -4.86 22.45 33.96
N LEU A 129 -5.86 21.84 33.33
CA LEU A 129 -7.28 22.11 33.54
C LEU A 129 -7.85 21.09 34.52
N ARG A 130 -8.35 21.57 35.67
CA ARG A 130 -8.92 20.70 36.72
C ARG A 130 -10.30 20.17 36.31
N PRO A 131 -10.54 18.84 36.38
CA PRO A 131 -11.89 18.28 36.20
C PRO A 131 -12.90 18.89 37.19
N ALA A 132 -14.12 19.14 36.73
CA ALA A 132 -15.21 19.60 37.60
C ALA A 132 -15.89 18.44 38.34
N THR A 133 -15.96 17.27 37.70
CA THR A 133 -16.56 16.04 38.21
C THR A 133 -15.62 14.84 38.10
N ASN A 134 -15.86 13.83 38.93
CA ASN A 134 -15.33 12.48 38.78
C ASN A 134 -16.01 11.78 37.58
N PRO A 135 -15.45 10.66 37.07
CA PRO A 135 -16.08 9.89 35.99
C PRO A 135 -17.52 9.46 36.26
N ASN A 136 -17.88 9.23 37.53
CA ASN A 136 -19.23 8.88 37.96
C ASN A 136 -20.20 10.09 38.10
N GLY A 137 -19.79 11.30 37.70
CA GLY A 137 -20.60 12.52 37.76
C GLY A 137 -20.62 13.25 39.10
N THR A 138 -20.02 12.70 40.17
CA THR A 138 -19.90 13.39 41.47
C THR A 138 -18.87 14.52 41.44
N PRO A 139 -18.91 15.52 42.36
CA PRO A 139 -17.94 16.61 42.38
C PRO A 139 -16.48 16.12 42.49
N TYR A 140 -15.58 16.68 41.67
CA TYR A 140 -14.18 16.26 41.66
C TYR A 140 -13.41 16.78 42.88
N SER A 141 -12.88 15.87 43.68
CA SER A 141 -12.02 16.15 44.84
C SER A 141 -10.55 15.78 44.61
N GLY A 142 -10.23 15.09 43.52
CA GLY A 142 -8.88 14.68 43.15
C GLY A 142 -7.94 15.84 42.86
N GLN A 143 -6.64 15.51 42.75
CA GLN A 143 -5.55 16.45 42.52
C GLN A 143 -4.78 16.11 41.23
N LEU A 144 -3.93 17.04 40.79
CA LEU A 144 -2.95 16.80 39.74
C LEU A 144 -1.73 16.13 40.37
N ARG A 145 -1.46 14.90 39.95
CA ARG A 145 -0.34 14.09 40.43
C ARG A 145 0.88 14.28 39.55
N TYR A 146 2.04 14.21 40.19
CA TYR A 146 3.36 14.22 39.58
C TYR A 146 4.12 13.02 40.10
N PHE A 147 4.78 12.28 39.21
CA PHE A 147 5.80 11.29 39.57
C PHE A 147 6.90 11.30 38.52
N SER A 148 8.14 10.94 38.88
CA SER A 148 9.13 10.63 37.85
C SER A 148 8.89 9.22 37.35
N VAL A 149 9.01 8.99 36.04
CA VAL A 149 8.97 7.63 35.48
C VAL A 149 10.12 6.76 35.99
N PHE A 150 11.16 7.36 36.59
CA PHE A 150 12.31 6.65 37.15
C PHE A 150 12.18 6.33 38.65
N GLY A 151 11.51 7.17 39.45
CA GLY A 151 11.38 6.99 40.90
C GLY A 151 10.36 7.93 41.57
N PRO A 152 10.16 7.82 42.90
CA PRO A 152 9.36 8.76 43.67
C PRO A 152 9.88 10.20 43.54
N LEU A 153 9.03 11.19 43.81
CA LEU A 153 9.46 12.58 43.94
C LEU A 153 9.48 12.99 45.42
N LEU A 154 10.53 13.71 45.82
CA LEU A 154 10.66 14.28 47.16
C LEU A 154 9.90 15.61 47.31
N ASN A 155 9.50 16.23 46.20
CA ASN A 155 8.72 17.47 46.16
C ASN A 155 7.70 17.45 45.02
N SER A 156 6.60 18.19 45.20
CA SER A 156 5.73 18.57 44.08
C SER A 156 6.41 19.69 43.28
N PRO A 157 6.65 19.54 41.97
CA PRO A 157 7.28 20.58 41.17
C PRO A 157 6.40 21.83 41.10
N ALA A 158 6.99 23.00 41.31
CA ALA A 158 6.32 24.30 41.26
C ALA A 158 6.62 25.06 39.96
N ARG A 159 7.66 24.69 39.21
CA ARG A 159 7.96 25.31 37.91
C ARG A 159 7.14 24.69 36.77
N PRO A 160 6.72 25.48 35.75
CA PRO A 160 5.94 24.97 34.61
C PRO A 160 6.63 23.85 33.79
N ASP A 161 7.97 23.84 33.79
CA ASP A 161 8.82 22.85 33.12
C ASP A 161 9.21 21.66 34.02
N CYS A 162 8.79 21.68 35.29
CA CYS A 162 9.20 20.75 36.34
C CYS A 162 10.73 20.65 36.53
N SER A 163 11.51 21.68 36.18
CA SER A 163 12.98 21.68 36.36
C SER A 163 13.44 21.68 37.83
N ASP A 164 12.50 21.92 38.76
CA ASP A 164 12.70 21.84 40.21
C ASP A 164 12.30 20.48 40.81
N ALA A 165 11.93 19.48 40.00
CA ALA A 165 11.59 18.14 40.46
C ALA A 165 12.82 17.38 41.00
N ILE A 166 12.74 16.90 42.23
CA ILE A 166 13.78 16.10 42.89
C ILE A 166 13.32 14.65 42.95
N VAL A 167 13.96 13.79 42.16
CA VAL A 167 13.71 12.33 42.16
C VAL A 167 14.41 11.69 43.35
N GLU A 168 13.66 10.95 44.17
CA GLU A 168 14.23 10.11 45.21
C GLU A 168 15.06 8.99 44.55
N GLN A 169 16.27 8.72 45.05
CA GLN A 169 17.18 7.70 44.50
C GLN A 169 16.76 6.25 44.81
N LYS A 170 15.45 5.97 44.76
CA LYS A 170 14.81 4.67 44.91
C LYS A 170 14.07 4.35 43.62
N PRO A 171 14.74 3.75 42.62
CA PRO A 171 14.13 3.60 41.30
C PRO A 171 12.95 2.64 41.34
N TRP A 172 11.91 2.95 40.56
CA TRP A 172 10.74 2.10 40.36
C TRP A 172 11.11 0.74 39.74
N ASP A 173 12.02 0.78 38.77
CA ASP A 173 12.45 -0.34 37.93
C ASP A 173 13.98 -0.44 38.04
N SER A 174 14.48 -1.58 38.51
CA SER A 174 15.91 -1.80 38.76
C SER A 174 16.77 -1.77 37.49
N PHE A 175 16.16 -1.89 36.30
CA PHE A 175 16.82 -1.78 35.01
C PHE A 175 16.73 -0.39 34.39
N ARG A 176 15.80 0.46 34.86
CA ARG A 176 15.45 1.76 34.27
C ARG A 176 15.50 2.87 35.30
N THR A 177 16.68 3.07 35.87
CA THR A 177 16.92 3.96 37.02
C THR A 177 17.07 5.44 36.66
N GLY A 178 17.16 5.79 35.37
CA GLY A 178 17.35 7.15 34.89
C GLY A 178 17.29 7.25 33.35
N ILE A 179 17.50 8.46 32.83
CA ILE A 179 17.62 8.71 31.38
C ILE A 179 18.84 7.94 30.84
N ASP A 180 18.72 7.43 29.61
CA ASP A 180 19.71 6.65 28.88
C ASP A 180 21.18 7.00 29.22
N PRO A 181 21.94 6.10 29.85
CA PRO A 181 23.34 6.34 30.20
C PRO A 181 24.26 6.40 28.96
N ALA A 182 23.81 5.95 27.78
CA ALA A 182 24.56 6.10 26.53
C ALA A 182 24.44 7.51 25.90
N GLY A 183 23.62 8.40 26.47
CA GLY A 183 23.49 9.79 26.03
C GLY A 183 22.71 9.98 24.71
N VAL A 184 22.11 8.93 24.17
CA VAL A 184 21.45 8.96 22.86
C VAL A 184 20.03 9.52 22.98
N SER A 185 19.24 9.11 23.98
CA SER A 185 17.91 9.70 24.20
C SER A 185 17.98 11.21 24.49
N GLN A 186 19.06 11.69 25.11
CA GLN A 186 19.34 13.11 25.33
C GLN A 186 19.55 13.86 24.01
N LYS A 187 20.31 13.29 23.05
CA LYS A 187 20.45 13.88 21.70
C LYS A 187 19.11 14.00 20.99
N TYR A 188 18.24 13.00 21.13
CA TYR A 188 16.86 13.06 20.61
C TYR A 188 16.02 14.17 21.26
N LEU A 189 16.18 14.41 22.56
CA LEU A 189 15.53 15.53 23.27
C LEU A 189 16.09 16.90 22.84
N THR A 190 17.40 17.00 22.57
CA THR A 190 18.04 18.24 22.08
C THR A 190 17.51 18.69 20.73
N VAL A 191 17.25 17.74 19.81
CA VAL A 191 16.67 18.07 18.48
C VAL A 191 15.14 18.16 18.50
N MET A 192 14.48 17.84 19.62
CA MET A 192 13.03 17.93 19.79
C MET A 192 12.60 19.38 20.08
N PRO A 193 11.76 20.02 19.26
CA PRO A 193 11.25 21.36 19.54
C PRO A 193 10.24 21.33 20.70
N HIS A 194 10.28 22.33 21.57
CA HIS A 194 9.36 22.47 22.71
C HIS A 194 7.92 22.63 22.21
N ALA A 195 6.92 22.15 22.96
CA ALA A 195 5.53 22.24 22.54
C ALA A 195 5.06 23.70 22.41
N ASN A 196 4.19 23.99 21.44
CA ASN A 196 3.57 25.31 21.28
C ASN A 196 2.05 25.27 21.00
N ILE A 197 1.46 24.08 20.81
CA ILE A 197 0.01 23.88 20.75
C ILE A 197 -0.37 22.58 21.49
N PHE A 198 -1.47 22.63 22.25
CA PHE A 198 -1.92 21.58 23.17
C PHE A 198 -3.24 20.93 22.74
N ASP A 199 -3.47 20.84 21.42
CA ASP A 199 -4.70 20.38 20.77
C ASP A 199 -4.56 19.03 20.05
N GLY A 200 -3.49 18.30 20.39
CA GLY A 200 -3.26 16.90 20.08
C GLY A 200 -2.34 16.27 21.13
N GLY A 201 -2.32 14.95 21.20
CA GLY A 201 -1.71 14.20 22.31
C GLY A 201 -2.60 14.17 23.56
N ASP A 202 -1.97 13.95 24.71
CA ASP A 202 -2.64 13.96 26.02
C ASP A 202 -2.59 15.33 26.72
N GLY A 203 -1.91 16.32 26.11
CA GLY A 203 -1.79 17.70 26.60
C GLY A 203 -0.82 17.87 27.76
N LEU A 204 -0.85 16.97 28.75
CA LEU A 204 0.00 17.05 29.95
C LEU A 204 1.41 16.49 29.76
N ASN A 205 1.60 15.42 28.98
CA ASN A 205 2.92 14.77 28.81
C ASN A 205 3.42 14.83 27.35
N THR A 206 2.47 14.87 26.42
CA THR A 206 2.67 14.92 24.98
C THR A 206 1.80 16.01 24.39
N ALA A 207 2.35 16.79 23.47
CA ALA A 207 1.68 17.92 22.84
C ALA A 207 2.20 18.09 21.39
N ILE A 208 1.82 19.19 20.74
CA ILE A 208 2.20 19.50 19.35
C ILE A 208 3.19 20.66 19.31
N TYR A 209 4.15 20.57 18.39
CA TYR A 209 4.87 21.73 17.88
C TYR A 209 4.41 22.07 16.46
N GLN A 210 3.63 23.13 16.29
CA GLN A 210 3.18 23.59 14.99
C GLN A 210 4.18 24.58 14.37
N TRP A 211 4.52 24.34 13.11
CA TRP A 211 5.31 25.26 12.27
C TRP A 211 4.89 25.18 10.80
N VAL A 212 5.39 26.10 9.96
CA VAL A 212 5.12 26.11 8.51
C VAL A 212 6.40 25.75 7.77
N ARG A 213 6.35 24.69 6.97
CA ARG A 213 7.45 24.26 6.09
C ARG A 213 7.15 24.63 4.63
N SER A 214 8.19 25.11 3.95
CA SER A 214 8.36 24.96 2.49
C SER A 214 9.25 23.73 2.26
N ALA A 215 8.73 22.70 1.61
CA ALA A 215 9.47 21.50 1.25
C ALA A 215 10.14 21.65 -0.13
N HIS A 216 11.03 20.72 -0.47
CA HIS A 216 11.49 20.54 -1.85
C HIS A 216 11.06 19.14 -2.31
N GLY A 217 10.05 19.06 -3.19
CA GLY A 217 9.71 17.86 -3.95
C GLY A 217 9.54 16.55 -3.17
N ASN A 218 8.44 16.28 -2.46
CA ASN A 218 8.29 14.96 -1.82
C ASN A 218 8.01 13.84 -2.85
N ALA A 219 8.88 12.83 -2.94
CA ALA A 219 8.64 11.62 -3.74
C ALA A 219 8.57 10.37 -2.86
N ASN A 220 7.42 9.68 -2.85
CA ASN A 220 7.27 8.37 -2.20
C ASN A 220 8.08 7.28 -2.94
N LEU A 221 8.57 6.27 -2.19
CA LEU A 221 9.34 5.16 -2.74
C LEU A 221 8.59 4.43 -3.87
N GLY A 222 9.30 4.20 -4.98
CA GLY A 222 8.93 3.21 -6.00
C GLY A 222 7.79 3.55 -6.96
N THR A 223 6.93 4.53 -6.67
CA THR A 223 5.87 4.91 -7.61
C THR A 223 6.38 5.89 -8.66
N ALA A 224 6.25 5.53 -9.95
CA ALA A 224 6.57 6.40 -11.09
C ALA A 224 5.58 7.58 -11.28
N SER A 225 4.89 7.97 -10.22
CA SER A 225 3.99 9.12 -10.13
C SER A 225 4.80 10.40 -9.96
N GLY A 226 4.86 11.23 -11.00
CA GLY A 226 5.45 12.59 -10.95
C GLY A 226 4.62 13.60 -10.15
N THR A 227 3.99 13.16 -9.06
CA THR A 227 3.15 13.96 -8.16
C THR A 227 3.93 14.27 -6.89
N SER A 228 4.99 15.06 -7.03
CA SER A 228 5.79 15.54 -5.91
C SER A 228 5.39 16.97 -5.54
N TYR A 229 4.91 17.15 -4.30
CA TYR A 229 4.64 18.48 -3.74
C TYR A 229 5.93 19.31 -3.80
N GLU A 230 5.86 20.52 -4.37
CA GLU A 230 6.99 21.44 -4.49
C GLU A 230 8.13 20.96 -5.42
N ALA A 231 7.76 20.38 -6.57
CA ALA A 231 8.72 19.93 -7.60
C ALA A 231 9.49 21.09 -8.27
N ASP A 232 10.78 20.87 -8.55
CA ASP A 232 11.58 21.60 -9.55
C ASP A 232 12.00 20.63 -10.67
N ASN A 233 11.10 20.46 -11.65
CA ASN A 233 11.31 19.57 -12.79
C ASN A 233 11.88 20.36 -13.97
N LYS A 234 13.05 19.98 -14.49
CA LYS A 234 13.64 20.55 -15.70
C LYS A 234 13.72 19.49 -16.80
N GLN A 235 13.36 19.83 -18.02
CA GLN A 235 13.48 18.92 -19.17
C GLN A 235 14.01 19.65 -20.40
N ILE A 236 14.94 19.02 -21.12
CA ILE A 236 15.33 19.40 -22.47
C ILE A 236 15.03 18.27 -23.45
N ASN A 237 14.45 18.62 -24.60
CA ASN A 237 14.16 17.73 -25.71
C ASN A 237 14.80 18.33 -26.97
N ILE A 238 15.70 17.59 -27.62
CA ILE A 238 16.37 17.97 -28.86
C ILE A 238 15.98 16.96 -29.93
N LYS A 239 15.66 17.43 -31.13
CA LYS A 239 15.41 16.63 -32.32
C LYS A 239 16.22 17.18 -33.49
N ILE A 240 16.82 16.29 -34.26
CA ILE A 240 17.48 16.59 -35.53
C ILE A 240 16.83 15.70 -36.60
N ASP A 241 16.29 16.32 -37.65
CA ASP A 241 15.85 15.64 -38.88
C ASP A 241 16.89 15.91 -39.97
N HIS A 242 17.32 14.88 -40.70
CA HIS A 242 18.19 15.01 -41.86
C HIS A 242 17.69 14.18 -43.04
N ASN A 243 17.45 14.85 -44.17
CA ASN A 243 17.14 14.25 -45.46
C ASN A 243 18.43 14.17 -46.28
N PHE A 244 18.94 12.95 -46.50
CA PHE A 244 20.08 12.73 -47.39
C PHE A 244 19.68 12.98 -48.85
N ASN A 245 18.50 12.47 -49.22
CA ASN A 245 17.83 12.70 -50.51
C ASN A 245 16.31 12.41 -50.37
N ALA A 246 15.56 12.34 -51.47
CA ALA A 246 14.12 12.08 -51.46
C ALA A 246 13.72 10.65 -51.00
N ARG A 247 14.66 9.71 -50.89
CA ARG A 247 14.43 8.31 -50.49
C ARG A 247 14.92 7.99 -49.08
N HIS A 248 16.00 8.62 -48.62
CA HIS A 248 16.63 8.30 -47.34
C HIS A 248 16.62 9.51 -46.39
N LYS A 249 16.10 9.30 -45.19
CA LYS A 249 16.05 10.30 -44.12
C LYS A 249 16.35 9.66 -42.76
N VAL A 250 16.93 10.43 -41.86
CA VAL A 250 17.12 10.04 -40.46
C VAL A 250 16.51 11.10 -39.53
N ALA A 251 15.90 10.65 -38.44
CA ALA A 251 15.42 11.50 -37.36
C ALA A 251 16.01 11.00 -36.03
N VAL A 252 16.73 11.87 -35.33
CA VAL A 252 17.31 11.59 -34.01
C VAL A 252 16.63 12.47 -32.97
N ASN A 253 16.13 11.89 -31.88
CA ASN A 253 15.57 12.61 -30.75
C ASN A 253 16.34 12.24 -29.48
N TYR A 254 16.79 13.25 -28.73
CA TYR A 254 17.37 13.12 -27.40
C TYR A 254 16.51 13.87 -26.38
N SER A 255 16.28 13.27 -25.23
CA SER A 255 15.60 13.87 -24.09
C SER A 255 16.41 13.65 -22.83
N HIS A 256 16.58 14.70 -22.02
CA HIS A 256 17.14 14.59 -20.68
C HIS A 256 16.26 15.38 -19.71
N GLN A 257 15.93 14.76 -18.59
CA GLN A 257 15.19 15.39 -17.50
C GLN A 257 16.05 15.39 -16.23
N TRP A 258 15.92 16.46 -15.44
CA TRP A 258 16.43 16.58 -14.08
C TRP A 258 15.24 16.71 -13.15
N VAL A 259 15.21 15.85 -12.14
CA VAL A 259 14.22 15.85 -11.06
C VAL A 259 15.00 15.74 -9.76
N ASP A 260 14.88 16.75 -8.91
CA ASP A 260 15.52 16.85 -7.61
C ASP A 260 14.43 17.03 -6.56
N ASN A 261 14.40 16.10 -5.60
CA ASN A 261 13.29 15.85 -4.69
C ASN A 261 13.85 15.40 -3.32
N GLU A 262 13.01 15.36 -2.29
CA GLU A 262 13.28 14.77 -0.99
C GLU A 262 12.41 13.51 -0.79
N TYR A 263 12.97 12.45 -0.20
CA TYR A 263 12.19 11.32 0.30
C TYR A 263 11.74 11.62 1.73
N ILE A 264 10.42 11.74 1.94
CA ILE A 264 9.81 11.97 3.25
C ILE A 264 8.58 11.08 3.39
N ARG A 265 8.73 9.99 4.16
CA ARG A 265 7.73 8.92 4.36
C ARG A 265 6.38 9.42 4.87
N ASN A 266 6.38 10.47 5.69
CA ASN A 266 5.17 11.17 6.10
C ASN A 266 5.49 12.67 6.33
N PRO A 267 5.06 13.59 5.43
CA PRO A 267 5.51 14.98 5.48
C PRO A 267 4.91 15.78 6.65
N THR A 268 3.69 15.49 7.11
CA THR A 268 2.98 16.31 8.13
C THR A 268 3.61 16.27 9.53
N VAL A 269 4.59 15.38 9.71
CA VAL A 269 5.22 14.98 10.97
C VAL A 269 6.75 15.05 10.83
N GLN A 270 7.28 16.26 10.62
CA GLN A 270 8.72 16.56 10.75
C GLN A 270 8.95 17.71 11.74
N TRP A 271 10.05 17.63 12.49
CA TRP A 271 10.54 18.73 13.34
C TRP A 271 11.31 19.77 12.50
N PRO A 272 11.38 21.05 12.92
CA PRO A 272 12.25 22.04 12.30
C PRO A 272 13.71 21.60 12.38
N GLY A 273 14.51 21.89 11.34
CA GLY A 273 15.90 21.46 11.28
C GLY A 273 16.10 19.94 11.20
N GLY A 274 15.03 19.15 11.09
CA GLY A 274 15.11 17.71 10.82
C GLY A 274 15.76 17.41 9.47
N TYR A 275 16.40 16.25 9.37
CA TYR A 275 17.03 15.78 8.15
C TYR A 275 16.01 15.17 7.16
N SER A 276 16.36 15.21 5.88
CA SER A 276 15.65 14.54 4.79
C SER A 276 16.58 13.55 4.07
N SER A 277 16.02 12.74 3.18
CA SER A 277 16.78 11.82 2.31
C SER A 277 16.67 12.30 0.86
N PRO A 278 17.63 13.09 0.32
CA PRO A 278 17.55 13.60 -1.04
C PRO A 278 17.40 12.48 -2.07
N THR A 279 16.46 12.62 -2.99
CA THR A 279 16.22 11.70 -4.11
C THR A 279 16.41 12.42 -5.45
N ILE A 280 17.33 11.88 -6.25
CA ILE A 280 17.84 12.49 -7.48
C ILE A 280 17.51 11.54 -8.63
N ARG A 281 16.82 12.03 -9.66
CA ARG A 281 16.50 11.24 -10.84
C ARG A 281 16.93 11.96 -12.11
N ARG A 282 17.53 11.19 -13.02
CA ARG A 282 18.14 11.66 -14.28
C ARG A 282 17.73 10.75 -15.45
N PRO A 283 16.47 10.82 -15.93
CA PRO A 283 16.03 10.09 -17.12
C PRO A 283 16.74 10.61 -18.38
N ARG A 284 17.13 9.70 -19.26
CA ARG A 284 17.68 9.96 -20.60
C ARG A 284 17.01 9.05 -21.62
N VAL A 285 16.63 9.60 -22.76
CA VAL A 285 16.06 8.85 -23.89
C VAL A 285 16.72 9.33 -25.16
N LEU A 286 17.34 8.42 -25.91
CA LEU A 286 17.83 8.61 -27.27
C LEU A 286 17.03 7.69 -28.20
N THR A 287 16.54 8.23 -29.30
CA THR A 287 15.92 7.45 -30.38
C THR A 287 16.49 7.90 -31.71
N ALA A 288 16.80 6.95 -32.59
CA ALA A 288 17.16 7.22 -33.98
C ALA A 288 16.24 6.39 -34.87
N ASN A 289 15.69 7.01 -35.92
CA ASN A 289 14.84 6.38 -36.90
C ASN A 289 15.37 6.68 -38.29
N PHE A 290 15.80 5.65 -39.02
CA PHE A 290 16.23 5.74 -40.40
C PHE A 290 15.14 5.17 -41.30
N THR A 291 14.61 5.99 -42.20
CA THR A 291 13.58 5.60 -43.16
C THR A 291 14.17 5.59 -44.56
N SER A 292 13.98 4.49 -45.28
CA SER A 292 14.57 4.21 -46.60
C SER A 292 13.51 3.72 -47.59
N THR A 293 13.16 4.55 -48.56
CA THR A 293 12.29 4.19 -49.70
C THR A 293 13.15 3.49 -50.75
N LEU A 294 13.28 2.17 -50.63
CA LEU A 294 14.10 1.34 -51.51
C LEU A 294 13.56 1.33 -52.95
N THR A 295 12.24 1.22 -53.09
CA THR A 295 11.50 1.36 -54.36
C THR A 295 10.22 2.17 -54.11
N PRO A 296 9.49 2.65 -55.14
CA PRO A 296 8.23 3.38 -54.95
C PRO A 296 7.14 2.62 -54.16
N ASN A 297 7.30 1.30 -54.01
CA ASN A 297 6.40 0.42 -53.29
C ASN A 297 7.04 -0.35 -52.13
N LEU A 298 8.32 -0.13 -51.80
CA LEU A 298 9.05 -0.78 -50.73
C LEU A 298 9.71 0.24 -49.80
N LEU A 299 9.25 0.26 -48.55
CA LEU A 299 9.74 1.14 -47.49
C LEU A 299 10.38 0.29 -46.38
N ASN A 300 11.61 0.59 -46.03
CA ASN A 300 12.27 0.08 -44.83
C ASN A 300 12.34 1.19 -43.76
N GLU A 301 12.15 0.83 -42.50
CA GLU A 301 12.21 1.73 -41.35
C GLU A 301 12.95 1.06 -40.19
N ALA A 302 14.25 1.36 -40.08
CA ALA A 302 15.13 0.86 -39.03
C ALA A 302 15.15 1.84 -37.85
N ARG A 303 14.92 1.33 -36.64
CA ARG A 303 14.78 2.12 -35.41
C ARG A 303 15.73 1.62 -34.34
N PHE A 304 16.45 2.54 -33.72
CA PHE A 304 17.24 2.32 -32.53
C PHE A 304 16.68 3.14 -31.36
N GLY A 305 16.56 2.52 -30.20
CA GLY A 305 16.17 3.17 -28.95
C GLY A 305 17.16 2.85 -27.85
N TYR A 306 17.62 3.88 -27.16
CA TYR A 306 18.32 3.76 -25.89
C TYR A 306 17.58 4.59 -24.84
N ARG A 307 17.14 3.96 -23.77
CA ARG A 307 16.59 4.63 -22.59
C ARG A 307 17.42 4.24 -21.40
N ALA A 308 17.86 5.20 -20.60
CA ALA A 308 18.45 4.94 -19.31
C ALA A 308 17.80 5.83 -18.25
N ASN A 309 17.65 5.29 -17.05
CA ASN A 309 17.27 6.04 -15.87
C ASN A 309 18.34 5.82 -14.80
N TRP A 310 18.96 6.91 -14.36
CA TRP A 310 19.67 6.93 -13.10
C TRP A 310 18.69 7.46 -12.04
N HIS A 311 18.51 6.71 -10.97
CA HIS A 311 17.79 7.15 -9.77
C HIS A 311 18.64 6.83 -8.55
N TYR A 312 18.62 7.73 -7.58
CA TYR A 312 19.37 7.66 -6.34
C TYR A 312 18.51 8.19 -5.19
N VAL A 313 18.58 7.57 -4.01
CA VAL A 313 18.14 8.15 -2.73
C VAL A 313 19.30 8.06 -1.74
N TRP A 314 19.60 9.12 -1.01
CA TRP A 314 20.65 9.12 0.02
C TRP A 314 20.08 8.74 1.38
N ALA A 315 20.78 7.90 2.15
CA ALA A 315 20.53 7.82 3.59
C ALA A 315 20.89 9.17 4.24
N PRO A 316 20.17 9.64 5.29
CA PRO A 316 20.41 10.94 5.90
C PRO A 316 21.85 11.18 6.37
N TRP A 317 22.53 10.13 6.87
CA TRP A 317 23.92 10.21 7.35
C TRP A 317 24.96 10.10 6.21
N GLU A 318 24.56 9.67 5.02
CA GLU A 318 25.44 9.54 3.84
C GLU A 318 25.30 10.71 2.85
N VAL A 319 24.41 11.67 3.13
CA VAL A 319 24.18 12.86 2.29
C VAL A 319 25.52 13.60 2.02
N PRO A 320 25.79 14.07 0.78
CA PRO A 320 27.04 14.76 0.46
C PRO A 320 27.24 16.09 1.21
N ASP A 321 26.14 16.81 1.51
CA ASP A 321 26.17 18.04 2.32
C ASP A 321 26.46 17.72 3.78
N ALA A 322 27.62 18.19 4.27
CA ALA A 322 28.10 17.97 5.63
C ALA A 322 27.14 18.48 6.72
N LYS A 323 26.44 19.61 6.49
CA LYS A 323 25.50 20.18 7.47
C LYS A 323 24.20 19.38 7.54
N GLN A 324 23.72 18.89 6.39
CA GLN A 324 22.50 18.06 6.36
C GLN A 324 22.69 16.71 7.05
N ARG A 325 23.91 16.14 6.99
CA ARG A 325 24.22 14.85 7.65
C ARG A 325 24.71 14.95 9.10
N GLU A 326 24.97 16.15 9.64
CA GLU A 326 25.52 16.35 10.98
C GLU A 326 24.62 15.75 12.07
N VAL A 327 23.34 16.14 12.07
CA VAL A 327 22.34 15.58 13.00
C VAL A 327 22.20 14.07 12.89
N PRO A 328 21.92 13.45 11.72
CA PRO A 328 21.75 12.00 11.64
C PRO A 328 23.04 11.22 11.95
N LEU A 329 24.24 11.73 11.61
CA LEU A 329 25.49 11.12 12.06
C LEU A 329 25.62 11.13 13.59
N SER A 330 25.23 12.21 14.26
CA SER A 330 25.29 12.32 15.72
C SER A 330 24.40 11.30 16.45
N LEU A 331 23.34 10.82 15.79
CA LEU A 331 22.37 9.85 16.31
C LEU A 331 22.76 8.38 16.08
N LEU A 332 23.80 8.11 15.30
CA LEU A 332 24.35 6.76 15.16
C LEU A 332 25.16 6.38 16.40
N GLN A 333 24.99 5.14 16.88
CA GLN A 333 25.94 4.52 17.81
C GLN A 333 27.06 3.82 17.04
N GLN A 334 28.15 3.51 17.74
CA GLN A 334 29.21 2.64 17.23
C GLN A 334 29.16 1.30 17.98
N GLY A 335 29.01 0.21 17.23
CA GLY A 335 29.10 -1.16 17.74
C GLY A 335 30.53 -1.65 17.89
N SER A 336 30.70 -2.81 18.51
CA SER A 336 32.00 -3.47 18.54
C SER A 336 32.50 -3.72 17.11
N GLN A 337 33.82 -3.67 16.91
CA GLN A 337 34.46 -3.76 15.59
C GLN A 337 34.08 -2.66 14.57
N GLY A 338 33.44 -1.56 15.01
CA GLY A 338 33.29 -0.35 14.18
C GLY A 338 32.03 -0.30 13.31
N TYR A 339 31.06 -1.20 13.51
CA TYR A 339 29.76 -1.11 12.84
C TYR A 339 29.01 0.16 13.29
N PRO A 340 28.58 1.06 12.38
CA PRO A 340 27.61 2.09 12.74
C PRO A 340 26.25 1.42 13.02
N ILE A 341 25.55 1.85 14.08
CA ILE A 341 24.25 1.31 14.47
C ILE A 341 23.20 2.42 14.37
N ALA A 342 22.18 2.19 13.54
CA ALA A 342 21.01 3.05 13.50
C ALA A 342 20.03 2.68 14.61
N TYR A 343 19.66 3.65 15.45
CA TYR A 343 18.64 3.47 16.48
C TYR A 343 17.38 4.27 16.16
N GLN A 344 16.22 3.67 16.40
CA GLN A 344 14.94 4.35 16.49
C GLN A 344 14.42 4.25 17.93
N PRO A 345 14.07 5.38 18.60
CA PRO A 345 13.55 5.37 19.97
C PRO A 345 12.32 4.49 20.22
N ALA A 346 11.88 4.39 21.48
CA ALA A 346 10.59 3.77 21.80
C ALA A 346 9.41 4.66 21.36
N THR A 347 8.27 4.06 21.04
CA THR A 347 7.09 4.82 20.61
C THR A 347 6.24 5.31 21.78
N ILE A 348 5.97 6.62 21.80
CA ILE A 348 5.06 7.30 22.73
C ILE A 348 3.82 7.77 21.95
N GLY A 349 2.62 7.46 22.41
CA GLY A 349 1.33 7.77 21.77
C GLY A 349 0.44 6.55 21.49
N SER A 350 -0.78 6.79 21.01
CA SER A 350 -1.79 5.78 20.68
C SER A 350 -2.22 5.84 19.20
N THR A 351 -2.78 4.75 18.68
CA THR A 351 -3.02 4.55 17.24
C THR A 351 -4.45 4.88 16.79
N ALA A 352 -5.09 5.94 17.31
CA ALA A 352 -6.42 6.36 16.88
C ALA A 352 -6.72 7.86 17.15
N PRO A 353 -7.50 8.55 16.30
CA PRO A 353 -7.60 8.42 14.84
C PRO A 353 -6.50 9.24 14.11
N ASP A 354 -5.87 10.20 14.80
CA ASP A 354 -5.01 11.24 14.20
C ASP A 354 -3.54 10.82 13.99
N ASN A 355 -3.23 9.53 14.19
CA ASN A 355 -1.90 8.95 14.02
C ASN A 355 -0.81 9.64 14.89
N PHE A 356 -1.19 10.01 16.13
CA PHE A 356 -0.34 10.75 17.06
C PHE A 356 0.67 9.83 17.76
N GLN A 357 1.90 9.85 17.28
CA GLN A 357 3.03 9.12 17.88
C GLN A 357 4.30 9.98 17.82
N VAL A 358 5.03 10.14 18.94
CA VAL A 358 6.30 10.90 19.07
C VAL A 358 7.49 10.23 18.35
N ASN A 359 7.30 9.01 17.84
CA ASN A 359 8.36 8.22 17.19
C ASN A 359 7.96 7.64 15.81
N GLY A 360 6.67 7.41 15.57
CA GLY A 360 6.18 6.51 14.53
C GLY A 360 6.58 6.83 13.10
N ASN A 361 6.96 8.09 12.81
CA ASN A 361 7.40 8.52 11.49
C ASN A 361 8.64 9.44 11.48
N TYR A 362 8.92 10.24 12.52
CA TYR A 362 10.00 11.25 12.51
C TYR A 362 11.38 10.64 12.25
N PHE A 363 11.68 9.56 12.96
CA PHE A 363 12.99 8.89 12.95
C PHE A 363 13.01 7.62 12.11
N SER A 364 11.91 7.33 11.41
CA SER A 364 11.86 6.21 10.47
C SER A 364 13.01 6.29 9.47
N CYS A 365 13.48 7.47 9.09
CA CYS A 365 14.64 7.58 8.21
C CYS A 365 15.99 7.15 8.83
N MET A 366 16.16 7.04 10.15
CA MET A 366 17.37 6.40 10.72
C MET A 366 17.41 4.91 10.40
N THR A 367 16.26 4.25 10.48
CA THR A 367 16.13 2.78 10.41
C THR A 367 15.58 2.26 9.09
N ASP A 368 14.89 3.06 8.27
CA ASP A 368 14.24 2.66 7.02
C ASP A 368 14.84 3.31 5.77
N CYS A 369 15.39 4.53 5.87
CA CYS A 369 16.02 5.20 4.73
C CYS A 369 17.44 4.65 4.57
N ALA A 370 17.72 4.06 3.41
CA ALA A 370 19.05 3.58 3.03
C ALA A 370 19.62 4.49 1.94
N GLN A 371 20.92 4.38 1.67
CA GLN A 371 21.41 4.79 0.37
C GLN A 371 20.96 3.76 -0.67
N GLN A 372 20.38 4.26 -1.74
CA GLN A 372 19.68 3.50 -2.76
C GLN A 372 20.07 4.06 -4.13
N GLY A 373 20.15 3.19 -5.13
CA GLY A 373 20.20 3.68 -6.50
C GLY A 373 20.15 2.56 -7.52
N ASN A 374 19.71 2.92 -8.72
CA ASN A 374 19.68 2.02 -9.85
C ASN A 374 20.05 2.71 -11.16
N HIS A 375 20.63 1.91 -12.04
CA HIS A 375 20.84 2.21 -13.43
C HIS A 375 20.11 1.15 -14.27
N THR A 376 19.01 1.56 -14.90
CA THR A 376 18.17 0.66 -15.70
C THR A 376 18.18 1.09 -17.17
N PRO A 377 19.20 0.70 -17.95
CA PRO A 377 19.24 0.89 -19.38
C PRO A 377 18.41 -0.16 -20.12
N LEU A 378 17.79 0.28 -21.21
CA LEU A 378 17.09 -0.56 -22.19
C LEU A 378 17.58 -0.15 -23.57
N PHE A 379 18.09 -1.14 -24.31
CA PHE A 379 18.41 -1.05 -25.72
C PHE A 379 17.30 -1.74 -26.51
N ASN A 380 16.80 -1.07 -27.55
CA ASN A 380 15.84 -1.60 -28.51
C ASN A 380 16.43 -1.42 -29.91
N TYR A 381 16.40 -2.49 -30.70
CA TYR A 381 16.53 -2.41 -32.14
C TYR A 381 15.28 -3.01 -32.77
N ALA A 382 14.64 -2.26 -33.67
CA ALA A 382 13.49 -2.74 -34.41
C ALA A 382 13.63 -2.36 -35.88
N ASP A 383 13.33 -3.30 -36.77
CA ASP A 383 13.25 -3.05 -38.21
C ASP A 383 11.84 -3.36 -38.72
N THR A 384 11.39 -2.60 -39.71
CA THR A 384 10.06 -2.77 -40.30
C THR A 384 10.10 -2.51 -41.79
N MET A 385 9.68 -3.51 -42.56
CA MET A 385 9.55 -3.43 -44.01
C MET A 385 8.06 -3.38 -44.39
N SER A 386 7.68 -2.42 -45.22
CA SER A 386 6.33 -2.26 -45.77
C SER A 386 6.38 -2.33 -47.28
N TRP A 387 5.62 -3.25 -47.88
CA TRP A 387 5.66 -3.56 -49.31
C TRP A 387 4.26 -3.61 -49.93
N THR A 388 3.98 -2.78 -50.93
CA THR A 388 2.71 -2.80 -51.65
C THR A 388 2.84 -3.48 -53.01
N LYS A 389 2.02 -4.50 -53.28
CA LYS A 389 2.01 -5.23 -54.56
C LYS A 389 0.58 -5.56 -54.98
N GLY A 390 0.09 -4.85 -55.99
CA GLY A 390 -1.26 -5.03 -56.52
C GLY A 390 -2.34 -4.78 -55.47
N LYS A 391 -3.08 -5.84 -55.11
CA LYS A 391 -4.13 -5.80 -54.08
C LYS A 391 -3.62 -5.96 -52.64
N HIS A 392 -2.34 -6.26 -52.45
CA HIS A 392 -1.75 -6.58 -51.15
C HIS A 392 -0.87 -5.45 -50.63
N ALA A 393 -0.85 -5.28 -49.32
CA ALA A 393 0.02 -4.36 -48.63
C ALA A 393 0.62 -5.09 -47.43
N PHE A 394 1.76 -5.70 -47.68
CA PHE A 394 2.50 -6.49 -46.71
C PHE A 394 3.26 -5.59 -45.75
N LYS A 395 3.36 -6.01 -44.49
CA LYS A 395 4.21 -5.39 -43.48
C LYS A 395 4.82 -6.46 -42.58
N GLY A 396 6.14 -6.53 -42.55
CA GLY A 396 6.89 -7.44 -41.68
C GLY A 396 7.91 -6.68 -40.85
N GLY A 397 8.36 -7.27 -39.74
CA GLY A 397 9.40 -6.65 -38.93
C GLY A 397 9.83 -7.49 -37.73
N VAL A 398 10.92 -7.05 -37.13
CA VAL A 398 11.53 -7.62 -35.92
C VAL A 398 11.72 -6.52 -34.87
N ASP A 399 11.65 -6.87 -33.59
CA ASP A 399 11.96 -5.99 -32.46
C ASP A 399 12.69 -6.84 -31.40
N ILE A 400 13.94 -6.47 -31.11
CA ILE A 400 14.82 -7.11 -30.14
C ILE A 400 15.09 -6.11 -29.01
N ARG A 401 15.00 -6.57 -27.77
CA ARG A 401 15.19 -5.73 -26.57
C ARG A 401 16.15 -6.39 -25.62
N PHE A 402 17.17 -5.64 -25.23
CA PHE A 402 18.10 -5.98 -24.15
C PHE A 402 17.83 -5.01 -23.01
N GLN A 403 17.31 -5.52 -21.89
CA GLN A 403 17.16 -4.73 -20.67
C GLN A 403 18.04 -5.34 -19.57
N TYR A 404 18.73 -4.48 -18.83
CA TYR A 404 19.28 -4.86 -17.54
C TYR A 404 19.01 -3.76 -16.52
N SER A 405 19.08 -4.11 -15.25
CA SER A 405 18.96 -3.15 -14.16
C SER A 405 20.02 -3.44 -13.12
N ARG A 406 21.03 -2.57 -13.08
CA ARG A 406 22.07 -2.61 -12.06
C ARG A 406 21.66 -1.74 -10.88
N GLY A 407 21.26 -2.36 -9.78
CA GLY A 407 20.91 -1.69 -8.53
C GLY A 407 22.00 -1.79 -7.47
N TYR A 408 21.88 -0.92 -6.45
CA TYR A 408 22.56 -1.03 -5.17
C TYR A 408 21.57 -0.69 -4.05
N GLU A 409 20.82 -1.73 -3.66
CA GLU A 409 19.46 -1.73 -3.11
C GLU A 409 19.10 -3.19 -2.72
N THR A 410 18.11 -3.58 -1.91
CA THR A 410 17.23 -3.01 -0.85
C THR A 410 16.85 -4.22 0.08
N PRO A 411 16.04 -4.13 1.18
CA PRO A 411 15.29 -3.02 1.80
C PRO A 411 16.03 -2.33 2.97
N THR A 412 17.17 -2.86 3.38
CA THR A 412 17.76 -2.53 4.68
C THR A 412 19.26 -2.31 4.55
N ALA A 413 19.68 -1.05 4.74
CA ALA A 413 21.08 -0.66 4.82
C ALA A 413 21.87 -1.69 5.64
N PRO A 414 23.06 -2.15 5.20
CA PRO A 414 23.74 -3.28 5.85
C PRO A 414 24.25 -2.96 7.26
N ILE A 415 24.15 -1.69 7.67
CA ILE A 415 24.34 -1.25 9.05
C ILE A 415 23.32 -1.95 9.99
N PRO A 416 23.74 -2.41 11.17
CA PRO A 416 22.84 -2.86 12.23
C PRO A 416 21.80 -1.80 12.62
N LYS A 417 20.62 -2.26 13.03
CA LYS A 417 19.46 -1.42 13.39
C LYS A 417 18.88 -1.85 14.73
N ALA A 418 18.51 -0.91 15.57
CA ALA A 418 17.83 -1.16 16.85
C ALA A 418 16.54 -0.35 16.97
N SER A 419 15.54 -0.92 17.64
CA SER A 419 14.24 -0.29 17.90
C SER A 419 13.97 -0.27 19.40
N GLY A 420 13.59 0.88 19.94
CA GLY A 420 13.26 1.06 21.35
C GLY A 420 11.92 0.45 21.76
N GLY A 421 11.78 0.10 23.03
CA GLY A 421 10.57 -0.45 23.62
C GLY A 421 10.83 -1.39 24.80
N ALA A 422 9.84 -2.20 25.15
CA ALA A 422 9.86 -3.06 26.34
C ALA A 422 10.82 -4.26 26.24
N GLY A 423 10.96 -4.83 25.04
CA GLY A 423 11.71 -6.07 24.81
C GLY A 423 11.17 -7.23 25.64
N LEU A 424 12.06 -8.12 26.09
CA LEU A 424 11.73 -9.22 26.99
C LEU A 424 11.53 -8.78 28.46
N ASN A 425 11.69 -7.48 28.78
CA ASN A 425 11.65 -6.94 30.14
C ASN A 425 10.54 -5.89 30.30
N PRO A 426 9.25 -6.20 30.04
CA PRO A 426 8.17 -5.23 30.18
C PRO A 426 8.03 -4.78 31.64
N THR A 427 8.04 -3.47 31.88
CA THR A 427 7.75 -2.95 33.21
C THR A 427 6.26 -3.10 33.53
N GLN A 428 5.96 -3.34 34.80
CA GLN A 428 4.61 -3.34 35.37
C GLN A 428 4.49 -2.29 36.49
N VAL A 429 5.51 -1.46 36.72
CA VAL A 429 5.63 -0.72 37.99
C VAL A 429 4.60 0.39 38.15
N PHE A 430 3.97 0.86 37.07
CA PHE A 430 2.87 1.84 37.15
C PHE A 430 1.50 1.19 37.36
N ARG A 431 1.40 -0.15 37.24
CA ARG A 431 0.14 -0.90 37.26
C ARG A 431 -0.30 -1.20 38.70
N ASN A 432 -1.41 -0.61 39.14
CA ASN A 432 -1.94 -0.71 40.52
C ASN A 432 -0.95 -0.26 41.62
N ASN A 433 -0.03 0.66 41.31
CA ASN A 433 0.98 1.11 42.27
C ASN A 433 0.37 2.06 43.33
N PRO A 434 0.51 1.78 44.65
CA PRO A 434 -0.06 2.63 45.70
C PRO A 434 0.56 4.04 45.77
N SER A 435 1.79 4.23 45.25
CA SER A 435 2.41 5.56 45.11
C SER A 435 1.86 6.36 43.94
N MET A 436 1.03 5.75 43.08
CA MET A 436 0.38 6.38 41.93
C MET A 436 -1.14 6.12 42.00
N PRO A 437 -1.82 6.62 43.07
CA PRO A 437 -3.22 6.34 43.30
C PRO A 437 -4.07 6.78 42.12
N SER A 438 -5.09 5.99 41.80
CA SER A 438 -6.07 6.27 40.74
C SER A 438 -5.47 6.53 39.34
N LEU A 439 -4.26 6.05 39.06
CA LEU A 439 -3.69 6.05 37.70
C LEU A 439 -4.46 5.06 36.80
N VAL A 440 -5.07 5.56 35.72
CA VAL A 440 -5.84 4.74 34.78
C VAL A 440 -4.96 4.12 33.68
N ALA A 441 -5.42 3.01 33.08
CA ALA A 441 -4.61 2.17 32.18
C ALA A 441 -4.06 2.89 30.93
N ASN A 442 -4.78 3.88 30.38
CA ASN A 442 -4.26 4.74 29.31
C ASN A 442 -3.02 5.54 29.75
N ASN A 443 -3.07 6.15 30.94
CA ASN A 443 -1.97 6.93 31.49
C ASN A 443 -0.81 6.02 31.94
N GLU A 444 -1.11 4.85 32.50
CA GLU A 444 -0.11 3.79 32.77
C GLU A 444 0.65 3.40 31.49
N THR A 445 -0.07 3.16 30.39
CA THR A 445 0.52 2.83 29.09
C THR A 445 1.40 3.96 28.57
N MET A 446 0.95 5.22 28.67
CA MET A 446 1.75 6.38 28.27
C MET A 446 3.00 6.54 29.14
N ALA A 447 2.91 6.37 30.47
CA ALA A 447 4.04 6.43 31.38
C ALA A 447 5.08 5.34 31.07
N ASN A 448 4.64 4.11 30.79
CA ASN A 448 5.51 3.02 30.34
C ASN A 448 6.24 3.39 29.03
N GLN A 449 5.55 3.99 28.05
CA GLN A 449 6.16 4.44 26.80
C GLN A 449 7.19 5.56 27.00
N VAL A 450 6.88 6.56 27.83
CA VAL A 450 7.81 7.64 28.20
C VAL A 450 9.06 7.08 28.89
N LEU A 451 8.88 6.13 29.82
CA LEU A 451 9.99 5.42 30.47
C LEU A 451 10.88 4.70 29.44
N TYR A 452 10.30 3.92 28.53
CA TYR A 452 11.09 3.19 27.53
C TYR A 452 11.87 4.12 26.59
N PHE A 453 11.29 5.27 26.21
CA PHE A 453 11.96 6.27 25.37
C PHE A 453 13.13 6.93 26.09
N LEU A 454 12.89 7.43 27.31
CA LEU A 454 13.91 8.17 28.05
C LEU A 454 15.03 7.25 28.56
N ALA A 455 14.72 6.04 29.03
CA ALA A 455 15.70 5.08 29.56
C ALA A 455 16.56 4.38 28.48
N GLY A 456 16.31 4.63 27.19
CA GLY A 456 17.00 3.90 26.10
C GLY A 456 16.70 2.39 26.11
N SER A 457 15.49 2.00 26.53
CA SER A 457 15.03 0.60 26.59
C SER A 457 14.87 0.03 25.20
N LEU A 458 15.37 -1.18 24.93
CA LEU A 458 15.34 -1.78 23.60
C LEU A 458 14.34 -2.92 23.47
N ASN A 459 13.62 -2.92 22.35
CA ASN A 459 12.71 -4.00 21.96
C ASN A 459 13.43 -5.09 21.16
N SER A 460 14.23 -4.68 20.19
CA SER A 460 14.95 -5.58 19.29
C SER A 460 16.13 -4.87 18.61
N ALA A 461 17.19 -5.62 18.31
CA ALA A 461 18.21 -5.24 17.34
C ALA A 461 18.27 -6.27 16.21
N GLN A 462 18.70 -5.83 15.04
CA GLN A 462 18.76 -6.63 13.83
C GLN A 462 19.92 -6.22 12.92
N GLN A 463 20.50 -7.19 12.24
CA GLN A 463 21.62 -7.00 11.30
C GLN A 463 21.37 -7.81 10.04
N TYR A 464 21.73 -7.19 8.90
CA TYR A 464 21.56 -7.81 7.59
C TYR A 464 22.89 -8.33 7.05
N TYR A 465 22.77 -9.50 6.45
CA TYR A 465 23.84 -10.27 5.83
C TYR A 465 23.41 -10.67 4.42
N PHE A 466 24.36 -10.79 3.50
CA PHE A 466 24.08 -11.09 2.10
C PHE A 466 25.26 -11.80 1.45
N ILE A 467 25.04 -12.35 0.25
CA ILE A 467 26.11 -12.83 -0.64
C ILE A 467 26.11 -12.00 -1.93
N GLN A 468 27.27 -11.88 -2.56
CA GLN A 468 27.52 -11.10 -3.80
C GLN A 468 28.14 -11.94 -4.91
N LYS A 469 28.46 -13.20 -4.63
CA LYS A 469 28.98 -14.19 -5.57
C LYS A 469 28.43 -15.59 -5.25
N PRO A 470 28.29 -16.47 -6.25
CA PRO A 470 27.70 -17.80 -6.08
C PRO A 470 28.59 -18.79 -5.29
N ASP A 471 29.87 -18.47 -5.10
CA ASP A 471 30.86 -19.25 -4.34
C ASP A 471 30.89 -18.90 -2.84
N GLN A 472 30.29 -17.79 -2.42
CA GLN A 472 30.21 -17.35 -1.02
C GLN A 472 29.18 -18.16 -0.21
N LEU A 473 29.37 -19.48 -0.11
CA LEU A 473 28.43 -20.39 0.58
C LEU A 473 28.88 -20.80 1.99
N THR A 474 30.11 -20.47 2.38
CA THR A 474 30.69 -20.82 3.69
C THR A 474 30.65 -19.68 4.70
N GLN A 475 30.41 -18.44 4.26
CA GLN A 475 30.33 -17.25 5.11
C GLN A 475 29.42 -16.19 4.51
N TRP A 476 28.87 -15.33 5.36
CA TRP A 476 28.06 -14.18 4.95
C TRP A 476 28.93 -12.92 4.78
N SER A 477 28.54 -12.02 3.88
CA SER A 477 29.08 -10.66 3.80
C SER A 477 28.23 -9.68 4.63
N SER A 478 28.88 -8.68 5.19
CA SER A 478 28.35 -7.66 6.11
C SER A 478 28.63 -6.22 5.60
N TYR A 479 28.24 -5.21 6.37
CA TYR A 479 28.59 -3.80 6.10
C TYR A 479 30.10 -3.54 5.99
N LEU A 480 30.92 -4.23 6.80
CA LEU A 480 32.37 -4.03 6.82
C LEU A 480 33.05 -4.62 5.58
N ASP A 481 32.55 -5.75 5.09
CA ASP A 481 33.02 -6.36 3.84
C ASP A 481 32.60 -5.52 2.63
N GLN A 482 31.36 -5.03 2.64
CA GLN A 482 30.83 -4.16 1.60
C GLN A 482 29.68 -3.29 2.09
N THR A 483 29.87 -1.98 2.03
CA THR A 483 28.87 -0.99 2.49
C THR A 483 27.56 -0.99 1.69
N ARG A 484 27.51 -1.68 0.54
CA ARG A 484 26.36 -1.72 -0.38
C ARG A 484 26.22 -3.09 -1.04
N LYS A 485 25.06 -3.71 -0.89
CA LYS A 485 24.62 -4.84 -1.71
C LYS A 485 24.48 -4.40 -3.17
N LEU A 486 24.84 -5.26 -4.13
CA LEU A 486 24.72 -4.99 -5.56
C LEU A 486 23.72 -5.97 -6.18
N THR A 487 23.12 -5.56 -7.29
CA THR A 487 22.12 -6.36 -8.00
C THR A 487 22.27 -6.06 -9.49
N ASP A 488 22.22 -7.07 -10.36
CA ASP A 488 22.31 -6.89 -11.81
C ASP A 488 21.31 -7.82 -12.52
N ALA A 489 20.06 -7.39 -12.62
CA ALA A 489 18.98 -8.22 -13.17
C ALA A 489 18.86 -8.04 -14.69
N HIS A 490 18.89 -9.13 -15.45
CA HIS A 490 18.86 -9.17 -16.92
C HIS A 490 17.57 -9.78 -17.47
N GLN A 491 17.10 -9.29 -18.61
CA GLN A 491 16.06 -9.95 -19.40
C GLN A 491 16.11 -9.52 -20.87
N ASN A 492 16.03 -10.48 -21.78
CA ASN A 492 16.03 -10.23 -23.22
C ASN A 492 14.69 -10.64 -23.83
N ASP A 493 14.11 -9.78 -24.66
CA ASP A 493 12.86 -10.03 -25.37
C ASP A 493 13.12 -10.00 -26.89
N PHE A 494 12.38 -10.82 -27.64
CA PHE A 494 12.40 -10.84 -29.09
C PHE A 494 10.99 -10.97 -29.64
N SER A 495 10.69 -10.26 -30.74
CA SER A 495 9.44 -10.46 -31.45
C SER A 495 9.60 -10.32 -32.95
N VAL A 496 8.77 -11.08 -33.68
CA VAL A 496 8.65 -11.04 -35.14
C VAL A 496 7.17 -10.82 -35.47
N PHE A 497 6.86 -10.08 -36.52
CA PHE A 497 5.50 -10.01 -37.02
C PHE A 497 5.45 -9.97 -38.54
N PHE A 498 4.33 -10.43 -39.09
CA PHE A 498 3.95 -10.29 -40.47
C PHE A 498 2.46 -9.93 -40.57
N LYS A 499 2.10 -9.10 -41.55
CA LYS A 499 0.74 -8.64 -41.82
C LYS A 499 0.53 -8.45 -43.31
N ASP A 500 -0.67 -8.72 -43.81
CA ASP A 500 -1.17 -8.32 -45.13
C ASP A 500 -2.49 -7.57 -45.00
N ASP A 501 -2.57 -6.39 -45.63
CA ASP A 501 -3.81 -5.65 -45.86
C ASP A 501 -4.30 -5.90 -47.30
N TRP A 502 -5.09 -6.97 -47.47
CA TRP A 502 -5.56 -7.46 -48.75
C TRP A 502 -6.88 -6.81 -49.19
N LYS A 503 -6.84 -6.01 -50.25
CA LYS A 503 -8.01 -5.43 -50.91
C LYS A 503 -8.69 -6.45 -51.83
N VAL A 504 -9.42 -7.41 -51.24
CA VAL A 504 -10.22 -8.42 -51.96
C VAL A 504 -11.12 -7.75 -53.02
N ARG A 505 -11.80 -6.66 -52.62
CA ARG A 505 -12.63 -5.80 -53.47
C ARG A 505 -12.36 -4.32 -53.14
N PRO A 506 -12.63 -3.35 -54.04
CA PRO A 506 -12.38 -1.93 -53.76
C PRO A 506 -13.09 -1.38 -52.50
N SER A 507 -14.20 -2.00 -52.10
CA SER A 507 -14.95 -1.66 -50.89
C SER A 507 -14.64 -2.54 -49.67
N PHE A 508 -13.94 -3.68 -49.83
CA PHE A 508 -13.70 -4.66 -48.78
C PHE A 508 -12.23 -5.04 -48.69
N THR A 509 -11.61 -4.71 -47.56
CA THR A 509 -10.23 -5.07 -47.20
C THR A 509 -10.26 -6.11 -46.08
N LEU A 510 -9.49 -7.18 -46.24
CA LEU A 510 -9.20 -8.15 -45.20
C LEU A 510 -7.81 -7.82 -44.61
N ASN A 511 -7.68 -7.88 -43.30
CA ASN A 511 -6.45 -7.59 -42.57
C ASN A 511 -6.01 -8.88 -41.89
N LEU A 512 -4.96 -9.53 -42.39
CA LEU A 512 -4.43 -10.77 -41.83
C LEU A 512 -3.07 -10.49 -41.19
N GLY A 513 -2.80 -11.05 -40.01
CA GLY A 513 -1.51 -10.90 -39.36
C GLY A 513 -1.19 -12.00 -38.36
N MET A 514 0.10 -12.20 -38.14
CA MET A 514 0.63 -13.07 -37.11
C MET A 514 1.81 -12.39 -36.45
N ARG A 515 1.88 -12.47 -35.12
CA ARG A 515 2.98 -11.98 -34.31
C ARG A 515 3.49 -13.11 -33.43
N TYR A 516 4.80 -13.22 -33.31
CA TYR A 516 5.50 -14.11 -32.40
C TYR A 516 6.25 -13.28 -31.37
N GLU A 517 6.14 -13.61 -30.08
CA GLU A 517 6.76 -12.84 -28.99
C GLU A 517 7.44 -13.76 -27.97
N TYR A 518 8.77 -13.81 -27.98
CA TYR A 518 9.54 -14.49 -26.94
C TYR A 518 9.92 -13.50 -25.82
N TYR A 519 9.53 -13.83 -24.59
CA TYR A 519 9.98 -13.13 -23.38
C TYR A 519 10.94 -14.06 -22.64
N GLY A 520 12.21 -13.68 -22.55
CA GLY A 520 13.20 -14.49 -21.84
C GLY A 520 12.88 -14.59 -20.34
N VAL A 521 13.20 -15.74 -19.74
CA VAL A 521 13.19 -15.91 -18.28
C VAL A 521 14.23 -14.95 -17.70
N PRO A 522 13.88 -14.05 -16.77
CA PRO A 522 14.81 -13.09 -16.22
C PRO A 522 15.76 -13.76 -15.22
N TYR A 523 16.99 -13.25 -15.11
CA TYR A 523 18.04 -13.81 -14.24
C TYR A 523 18.92 -12.73 -13.62
N GLU A 524 19.72 -13.10 -12.63
CA GLU A 524 20.71 -12.26 -11.96
C GLU A 524 22.11 -12.51 -12.56
N GLY A 525 22.78 -11.46 -13.02
CA GLY A 525 23.99 -11.53 -13.84
C GLY A 525 25.28 -11.90 -13.11
N ALA A 526 25.34 -11.69 -11.79
CA ALA A 526 26.42 -12.19 -10.94
C ALA A 526 26.25 -13.67 -10.56
N GLY A 527 25.18 -14.33 -11.02
CA GLY A 527 24.89 -15.74 -10.73
C GLY A 527 24.11 -15.94 -9.43
N LEU A 528 23.28 -14.97 -9.03
CA LEU A 528 22.63 -14.96 -7.71
C LEU A 528 21.12 -15.27 -7.76
N THR A 529 20.62 -15.87 -8.85
CA THR A 529 19.19 -16.22 -9.00
C THR A 529 18.83 -17.46 -8.16
N PRO A 530 17.99 -17.35 -7.10
CA PRO A 530 17.65 -18.49 -6.25
C PRO A 530 16.38 -19.19 -6.75
N ALA A 531 16.39 -20.51 -6.77
CA ALA A 531 15.22 -21.34 -7.05
C ALA A 531 15.17 -22.54 -6.09
N PRO A 532 13.98 -23.03 -5.69
CA PRO A 532 13.89 -24.26 -4.91
C PRO A 532 14.39 -25.47 -5.70
N VAL A 533 15.15 -26.36 -5.05
CA VAL A 533 15.61 -27.62 -5.64
C VAL A 533 14.40 -28.48 -5.98
N GLY A 534 14.24 -28.83 -7.26
CA GLY A 534 13.05 -29.52 -7.77
C GLY A 534 11.96 -28.58 -8.34
N GLY A 535 12.26 -27.30 -8.51
CA GLY A 535 11.32 -26.30 -9.05
C GLY A 535 10.31 -25.81 -8.01
N GLY A 536 9.44 -24.87 -8.40
CA GLY A 536 8.61 -24.15 -7.43
C GLY A 536 7.68 -25.01 -6.57
N ILE A 537 7.30 -26.22 -7.01
CA ILE A 537 6.52 -27.16 -6.21
C ILE A 537 7.25 -27.66 -4.96
N ALA A 538 8.59 -27.50 -4.86
CA ALA A 538 9.32 -27.75 -3.62
C ALA A 538 9.07 -26.69 -2.52
N LEU A 539 8.35 -25.61 -2.82
CA LEU A 539 7.90 -24.62 -1.83
C LEU A 539 6.80 -25.17 -0.90
N PHE A 540 6.16 -26.29 -1.24
CA PHE A 540 5.30 -27.05 -0.32
C PHE A 540 6.10 -27.70 0.84
N GLY A 541 7.43 -27.82 0.69
CA GLY A 541 8.32 -28.30 1.75
C GLY A 541 7.95 -29.68 2.26
N VAL A 542 7.85 -29.82 3.58
CA VAL A 542 7.57 -31.11 4.25
C VAL A 542 6.16 -31.66 4.01
N SER A 543 5.23 -30.86 3.45
CA SER A 543 3.91 -31.36 3.03
C SER A 543 3.94 -32.18 1.73
N GLY A 544 5.05 -32.22 0.99
CA GLY A 544 5.13 -32.90 -0.30
C GLY A 544 5.32 -31.94 -1.47
N ARG A 545 4.73 -32.24 -2.64
CA ARG A 545 5.01 -31.54 -3.90
C ARG A 545 3.76 -31.21 -4.73
N SER A 546 2.57 -31.25 -4.13
CA SER A 546 1.29 -31.10 -4.84
C SER A 546 0.15 -30.62 -3.92
N PHE A 547 -0.91 -30.09 -4.53
CA PHE A 547 -2.07 -29.53 -3.82
C PHE A 547 -2.92 -30.56 -3.07
N ASP A 548 -2.96 -31.83 -3.51
CA ASP A 548 -3.66 -32.91 -2.81
C ASP A 548 -3.01 -33.28 -1.46
N ARG A 549 -1.75 -32.86 -1.25
CA ARG A 549 -0.98 -33.02 -0.01
C ARG A 549 -0.94 -31.75 0.84
N TRP A 550 -1.57 -30.65 0.40
CA TRP A 550 -1.48 -29.33 1.03
C TRP A 550 -2.16 -29.31 2.41
N MET A 551 -1.41 -28.97 3.46
CA MET A 551 -1.87 -28.82 4.87
C MET A 551 -2.66 -30.02 5.43
N ARG A 552 -2.40 -31.23 4.95
CA ARG A 552 -3.26 -32.38 5.27
C ARG A 552 -2.78 -33.17 6.49
N PRO A 553 -3.54 -33.19 7.60
CA PRO A 553 -3.13 -33.86 8.85
C PRO A 553 -2.94 -35.39 8.69
N ASP A 554 -3.71 -35.99 7.79
CA ASP A 554 -3.72 -37.41 7.43
C ASP A 554 -2.51 -37.86 6.60
N ASN A 555 -1.78 -36.92 5.99
CA ASN A 555 -0.68 -37.22 5.05
C ASN A 555 0.71 -37.27 5.69
N GLY A 556 0.82 -36.94 6.98
CA GLY A 556 2.09 -36.87 7.70
C GLY A 556 3.04 -35.77 7.20
N VAL A 557 4.30 -35.87 7.62
CA VAL A 557 5.40 -34.95 7.29
C VAL A 557 6.59 -35.75 6.77
N ASP A 558 7.11 -35.34 5.60
CA ASP A 558 8.36 -35.88 5.07
C ASP A 558 9.50 -34.88 5.28
N THR A 559 10.35 -35.17 6.25
CA THR A 559 11.51 -34.33 6.60
C THR A 559 12.67 -34.45 5.61
N SER A 560 12.65 -35.39 4.65
CA SER A 560 13.58 -35.39 3.53
C SER A 560 13.25 -34.30 2.50
N LEU A 561 11.98 -33.84 2.48
CA LEU A 561 11.45 -32.87 1.53
C LEU A 561 11.58 -31.41 1.98
N LEU A 562 12.48 -31.10 2.92
CA LEU A 562 12.83 -29.72 3.30
C LEU A 562 13.13 -28.85 2.06
N THR A 563 12.77 -27.57 2.14
CA THR A 563 12.91 -26.62 1.04
C THR A 563 14.35 -26.14 1.01
N LYS A 564 15.14 -26.81 0.17
CA LYS A 564 16.50 -26.39 -0.17
C LYS A 564 16.46 -25.43 -1.36
N MET A 565 17.29 -24.38 -1.29
CA MET A 565 17.49 -23.42 -2.37
C MET A 565 18.77 -23.76 -3.15
N GLU A 566 18.76 -23.51 -4.46
CA GLU A 566 19.94 -23.55 -5.32
C GLU A 566 20.01 -22.31 -6.21
N LEU A 567 21.22 -21.96 -6.66
CA LEU A 567 21.43 -20.90 -7.64
C LEU A 567 21.29 -21.47 -9.05
N VAL A 568 20.58 -20.76 -9.92
CA VAL A 568 20.24 -21.19 -11.29
C VAL A 568 20.52 -20.12 -12.33
N GLY A 569 20.72 -20.55 -13.58
CA GLY A 569 20.95 -19.68 -14.73
C GLY A 569 22.42 -19.30 -14.93
N PRO A 570 22.72 -18.32 -15.81
CA PRO A 570 24.08 -17.96 -16.17
C PRO A 570 24.96 -17.65 -14.96
N ASN A 571 26.25 -18.00 -15.04
CA ASN A 571 27.26 -17.81 -13.99
C ASN A 571 26.97 -18.52 -12.65
N THR A 572 26.12 -19.55 -12.64
CA THR A 572 25.84 -20.39 -11.44
C THR A 572 26.37 -21.82 -11.58
N PRO A 573 26.40 -22.63 -10.50
CA PRO A 573 26.63 -24.07 -10.58
C PRO A 573 25.55 -24.85 -11.36
N ASN A 574 24.38 -24.24 -11.67
CA ASN A 574 23.32 -24.85 -12.47
C ASN A 574 22.98 -23.97 -13.70
N PRO A 575 23.88 -23.82 -14.68
CA PRO A 575 23.70 -22.91 -15.80
C PRO A 575 22.49 -23.24 -16.68
N ASP A 576 22.14 -24.52 -16.81
CA ASP A 576 21.04 -25.00 -17.65
C ASP A 576 19.66 -24.92 -16.96
N LYS A 577 19.61 -24.61 -15.66
CA LYS A 577 18.36 -24.41 -14.92
C LYS A 577 17.91 -22.95 -14.98
N SER A 578 16.60 -22.74 -14.84
CA SER A 578 15.98 -21.41 -14.80
C SER A 578 14.79 -21.42 -13.84
N LEU A 579 14.28 -20.23 -13.46
CA LEU A 579 13.17 -20.08 -12.50
C LEU A 579 11.89 -20.82 -12.93
N TYR A 580 11.62 -20.83 -14.23
CA TYR A 580 10.53 -21.53 -14.90
C TYR A 580 10.93 -21.75 -16.36
N LYS A 581 10.22 -22.64 -17.07
CA LYS A 581 10.57 -23.00 -18.45
C LYS A 581 10.39 -21.83 -19.42
N ASN A 582 11.26 -21.74 -20.43
CA ASN A 582 11.08 -20.80 -21.54
C ASN A 582 9.77 -21.10 -22.30
N ASP A 583 8.96 -20.06 -22.50
CA ASP A 583 7.66 -20.17 -23.18
C ASP A 583 7.79 -19.79 -24.66
N TRP A 584 7.84 -20.83 -25.51
CA TRP A 584 8.00 -20.68 -26.96
C TRP A 584 6.66 -20.65 -27.72
N ASN A 585 5.51 -20.72 -27.04
CA ASN A 585 4.20 -20.94 -27.67
C ASN A 585 3.42 -19.65 -28.01
N ASN A 586 4.08 -18.50 -27.93
CA ASN A 586 3.47 -17.16 -27.98
C ASN A 586 3.12 -16.69 -29.42
N PHE A 587 2.25 -17.43 -30.10
CA PHE A 587 1.72 -17.05 -31.41
C PHE A 587 0.42 -16.25 -31.27
N GLY A 588 0.48 -14.96 -31.60
CA GLY A 588 -0.63 -14.01 -31.61
C GLY A 588 -1.19 -13.78 -33.02
N PRO A 589 -2.19 -14.56 -33.48
CA PRO A 589 -2.90 -14.27 -34.72
C PRO A 589 -3.78 -13.02 -34.58
N ALA A 590 -3.92 -12.29 -35.69
CA ALA A 590 -4.83 -11.16 -35.84
C ALA A 590 -5.57 -11.27 -37.18
N VAL A 591 -6.90 -11.21 -37.13
CA VAL A 591 -7.78 -11.23 -38.31
C VAL A 591 -8.78 -10.09 -38.17
N GLY A 592 -8.84 -9.22 -39.17
CA GLY A 592 -9.79 -8.11 -39.22
C GLY A 592 -10.29 -7.84 -40.62
N PHE A 593 -11.26 -6.96 -40.73
CA PHE A 593 -11.80 -6.48 -42.00
C PHE A 593 -12.24 -5.02 -41.90
N ALA A 594 -12.28 -4.36 -43.05
CA ALA A 594 -12.89 -3.05 -43.24
C ALA A 594 -13.76 -3.07 -44.51
N TRP A 595 -15.04 -2.73 -44.35
CA TRP A 595 -16.06 -2.77 -45.40
C TRP A 595 -16.79 -1.44 -45.52
N GLN A 596 -16.60 -0.75 -46.64
CA GLN A 596 -17.47 0.34 -47.04
C GLN A 596 -18.78 -0.25 -47.62
N LEU A 597 -19.93 0.10 -47.05
CA LEU A 597 -21.24 -0.39 -47.52
C LEU A 597 -21.85 0.60 -48.54
N PRO A 598 -21.78 0.33 -49.87
CA PRO A 598 -22.17 1.31 -50.88
C PRO A 598 -23.69 1.55 -50.94
N TRP A 599 -24.51 0.53 -50.61
CA TRP A 599 -25.97 0.61 -50.62
C TRP A 599 -26.55 1.52 -49.53
N PHE A 600 -25.77 1.86 -48.49
CA PHE A 600 -26.13 2.88 -47.50
C PHE A 600 -25.58 4.28 -47.85
N GLY A 601 -25.16 4.48 -49.10
CA GLY A 601 -24.55 5.69 -49.62
C GLY A 601 -23.04 5.53 -49.79
N LYS A 602 -22.54 5.66 -51.03
CA LYS A 602 -21.12 5.53 -51.36
C LYS A 602 -20.27 6.46 -50.49
N GLY A 603 -19.37 5.88 -49.69
CA GLY A 603 -18.47 6.58 -48.78
C GLY A 603 -19.08 6.96 -47.41
N LYS A 604 -20.40 6.84 -47.21
CA LYS A 604 -21.08 7.31 -45.99
C LYS A 604 -21.09 6.33 -44.83
N THR A 605 -20.89 5.03 -45.08
CA THR A 605 -20.97 4.00 -44.03
C THR A 605 -19.84 2.99 -44.16
N ASN A 606 -19.16 2.74 -43.05
CA ASN A 606 -18.03 1.82 -42.96
C ASN A 606 -18.21 0.90 -41.75
N VAL A 607 -18.14 -0.40 -41.97
CA VAL A 607 -18.11 -1.42 -40.93
C VAL A 607 -16.69 -1.95 -40.84
N ARG A 608 -16.13 -2.01 -39.63
CA ARG A 608 -14.84 -2.65 -39.37
C ARG A 608 -15.01 -3.65 -38.25
N GLY A 609 -14.28 -4.75 -38.29
CA GLY A 609 -14.25 -5.69 -37.18
C GLY A 609 -12.95 -6.47 -37.17
N GLY A 610 -12.66 -7.12 -36.05
CA GLY A 610 -11.51 -8.00 -35.96
C GLY A 610 -11.33 -8.64 -34.61
N TYR A 611 -10.60 -9.74 -34.62
CA TYR A 611 -10.17 -10.51 -33.47
C TYR A 611 -8.64 -10.63 -33.48
N GLN A 612 -8.00 -10.43 -32.33
CA GLN A 612 -6.57 -10.66 -32.17
C GLN A 612 -6.23 -11.25 -30.81
N ILE A 613 -5.18 -12.06 -30.77
CA ILE A 613 -4.51 -12.50 -29.54
C ILE A 613 -3.22 -11.69 -29.40
N THR A 614 -2.97 -11.14 -28.22
CA THR A 614 -1.76 -10.39 -27.90
C THR A 614 -1.19 -10.91 -26.60
N TYR A 615 0.10 -11.21 -26.57
CA TYR A 615 0.77 -11.65 -25.36
C TYR A 615 1.22 -10.43 -24.55
N VAL A 616 1.36 -10.63 -23.25
CA VAL A 616 1.84 -9.61 -22.33
C VAL A 616 3.03 -10.20 -21.60
N LYS A 617 4.10 -9.42 -21.49
CA LYS A 617 5.26 -9.77 -20.67
C LYS A 617 4.79 -10.12 -19.25
N GLY A 618 5.25 -11.25 -18.72
CA GLY A 618 4.83 -11.80 -17.43
C GLY A 618 5.33 -10.99 -16.22
N ALA A 619 5.78 -11.66 -15.17
CA ALA A 619 6.43 -11.01 -14.03
C ALA A 619 7.50 -10.00 -14.49
N SER A 620 7.44 -8.76 -13.98
CA SER A 620 8.40 -7.72 -14.35
C SER A 620 9.75 -7.95 -13.68
N LEU A 621 10.80 -7.30 -14.19
CA LEU A 621 12.13 -7.32 -13.58
C LEU A 621 12.13 -6.91 -12.10
N SER A 622 11.17 -6.05 -11.70
CA SER A 622 10.93 -5.68 -10.30
C SER A 622 10.34 -6.81 -9.45
N THR A 623 9.54 -7.72 -10.02
CA THR A 623 9.09 -8.95 -9.35
C THR A 623 10.27 -9.88 -9.12
N LEU A 624 11.18 -10.02 -10.11
CA LEU A 624 12.41 -10.79 -9.94
C LEU A 624 13.25 -10.22 -8.80
N VAL A 625 13.55 -8.92 -8.83
CA VAL A 625 14.27 -8.19 -7.77
C VAL A 625 13.68 -8.48 -6.39
N ASN A 626 12.38 -8.31 -6.21
CA ASN A 626 11.73 -8.62 -4.93
C ASN A 626 11.83 -10.11 -4.57
N SER A 627 11.64 -11.02 -5.53
CA SER A 627 11.72 -12.46 -5.27
C SER A 627 13.13 -12.93 -4.90
N ILE A 628 14.20 -12.40 -5.52
CA ILE A 628 15.58 -12.72 -5.14
C ILE A 628 15.86 -12.23 -3.71
N PHE A 629 15.44 -11.01 -3.36
CA PHE A 629 15.84 -10.37 -2.10
C PHE A 629 14.97 -10.71 -0.89
N LEU A 630 13.79 -11.31 -1.12
CA LEU A 630 12.93 -11.86 -0.07
C LEU A 630 13.05 -13.39 0.06
N THR A 631 13.90 -14.05 -0.71
CA THR A 631 14.04 -15.52 -0.69
C THR A 631 15.21 -15.98 0.17
N GLN A 632 14.94 -17.06 0.91
CA GLN A 632 15.87 -17.77 1.78
C GLN A 632 17.26 -18.00 1.18
N GLY A 633 18.29 -17.80 2.01
CA GLY A 633 19.65 -18.24 1.72
C GLY A 633 20.48 -17.29 0.84
N PHE A 634 19.88 -16.24 0.27
CA PHE A 634 20.60 -15.16 -0.43
C PHE A 634 20.84 -13.91 0.44
N LEU A 635 19.91 -13.64 1.35
CA LEU A 635 19.97 -12.62 2.38
C LEU A 635 19.72 -13.33 3.72
N ASN A 636 20.36 -12.90 4.80
CA ASN A 636 20.00 -13.30 6.17
C ASN A 636 19.71 -12.06 7.01
N LEU A 637 18.73 -12.20 7.90
CA LEU A 637 18.36 -11.20 8.88
C LEU A 637 18.56 -11.80 10.27
N ALA A 638 19.71 -11.49 10.87
CA ALA A 638 19.99 -11.85 12.25
C ALA A 638 19.24 -10.87 13.17
N GLN A 639 18.51 -11.37 14.16
CA GLN A 639 17.76 -10.53 15.11
C GLN A 639 18.01 -11.00 16.54
N THR A 640 17.92 -10.06 17.50
CA THR A 640 17.92 -10.34 18.93
C THR A 640 16.95 -9.42 19.67
N GLN A 641 16.42 -9.89 20.80
CA GLN A 641 15.67 -9.09 21.78
C GLN A 641 16.46 -8.89 23.09
N GLY A 642 17.74 -9.24 23.11
CA GLY A 642 18.66 -8.94 24.22
C GLY A 642 19.90 -9.83 24.30
N PRO A 643 20.78 -9.56 25.27
CA PRO A 643 21.89 -10.44 25.63
C PRO A 643 21.45 -11.89 25.94
N THR A 644 22.21 -12.88 25.48
CA THR A 644 21.97 -14.30 25.78
C THR A 644 22.22 -14.68 27.24
N ASN A 645 22.98 -13.86 27.97
CA ASN A 645 23.23 -14.01 29.41
C ASN A 645 22.10 -13.46 30.29
N GLY A 646 20.96 -13.04 29.71
CA GLY A 646 19.82 -12.49 30.44
C GLY A 646 20.00 -11.06 30.96
N SER A 647 21.12 -10.39 30.65
CA SER A 647 21.32 -8.98 31.03
C SER A 647 20.30 -8.06 30.36
N TYR A 648 19.97 -6.95 31.01
CA TYR A 648 19.00 -5.99 30.49
C TYR A 648 19.40 -5.38 29.14
N PHE A 649 18.43 -5.23 28.24
CA PHE A 649 18.66 -4.77 26.88
C PHE A 649 18.39 -3.27 26.73
N ASN A 650 19.46 -2.50 26.65
CA ASN A 650 19.46 -1.05 26.53
C ASN A 650 20.54 -0.56 25.55
N LEU A 651 20.54 0.75 25.30
CA LEU A 651 21.51 1.43 24.44
C LEU A 651 22.97 1.37 24.93
N GLN A 652 23.22 1.04 26.19
CA GLN A 652 24.57 0.86 26.74
C GLN A 652 25.15 -0.51 26.38
N ASN A 653 24.34 -1.57 26.44
CA ASN A 653 24.75 -2.94 26.16
C ASN A 653 24.69 -3.29 24.66
N LEU A 654 23.90 -2.54 23.87
CA LEU A 654 23.71 -2.75 22.43
C LEU A 654 25.03 -2.84 21.63
N PRO A 655 26.03 -1.95 21.79
CA PRO A 655 27.30 -2.04 21.07
C PRO A 655 28.02 -3.38 21.19
N GLY A 656 27.94 -4.04 22.35
CA GLY A 656 28.59 -5.34 22.61
C GLY A 656 27.86 -6.54 22.00
N LEU A 657 26.62 -6.37 21.52
CA LEU A 657 25.83 -7.41 20.84
C LEU A 657 25.94 -7.34 19.31
N ILE A 658 26.65 -6.33 18.80
CA ILE A 658 26.90 -6.13 17.37
C ILE A 658 28.36 -6.52 17.08
N PRO A 659 28.64 -7.43 16.13
CA PRO A 659 27.70 -8.05 15.19
C PRO A 659 26.84 -9.18 15.77
N ILE A 660 25.58 -9.27 15.32
CA ILE A 660 24.65 -10.37 15.69
C ILE A 660 24.96 -11.58 14.80
N PRO A 661 25.24 -12.78 15.34
CA PRO A 661 25.57 -13.95 14.51
C PRO A 661 24.36 -14.46 13.71
N PRO A 662 24.51 -14.78 12.40
CA PRO A 662 23.44 -15.33 11.57
C PRO A 662 23.10 -16.79 11.97
N SER A 663 21.84 -17.19 11.75
CA SER A 663 21.29 -18.46 12.22
C SER A 663 21.62 -19.70 11.39
N SER A 664 22.10 -19.52 10.15
CA SER A 664 22.47 -20.58 9.20
C SER A 664 23.49 -20.05 8.18
N LEU A 665 24.15 -20.94 7.45
CA LEU A 665 24.99 -20.57 6.30
C LEU A 665 24.15 -20.17 5.07
N PRO A 666 24.72 -19.47 4.06
CA PRO A 666 24.05 -19.18 2.79
C PRO A 666 23.55 -20.45 2.10
N LEU A 667 22.36 -20.36 1.47
CA LEU A 667 21.60 -21.45 0.83
C LEU A 667 21.32 -22.72 1.67
N ALA A 668 21.77 -22.81 2.92
CA ALA A 668 21.45 -23.93 3.79
C ALA A 668 19.92 -24.00 4.05
N PRO A 669 19.33 -25.20 4.13
CA PRO A 669 17.95 -25.34 4.57
C PRO A 669 17.76 -24.72 5.96
N ILE A 670 16.78 -23.82 6.11
CA ILE A 670 16.37 -23.31 7.42
C ILE A 670 15.86 -24.52 8.23
N PRO A 671 16.43 -24.80 9.42
CA PRO A 671 15.91 -25.83 10.28
C PRO A 671 14.45 -25.53 10.63
N LEU A 672 13.59 -26.55 10.60
CA LEU A 672 12.18 -26.43 10.98
C LEU A 672 11.98 -25.58 12.25
N THR A 673 12.87 -25.75 13.24
CA THR A 673 12.85 -25.05 14.53
C THR A 673 12.96 -23.53 14.47
N LYS A 674 13.54 -22.92 13.42
CA LYS A 674 13.82 -21.47 13.35
C LYS A 674 13.35 -20.79 12.05
N PRO A 675 12.02 -20.76 11.75
CA PRO A 675 11.48 -20.13 10.55
C PRO A 675 11.59 -18.60 10.64
N SER A 676 12.55 -18.02 9.91
CA SER A 676 12.85 -16.58 9.95
C SER A 676 12.63 -15.83 8.63
N GLN A 677 12.36 -16.53 7.51
CA GLN A 677 12.32 -15.92 6.18
C GLN A 677 11.16 -16.41 5.32
N ASP A 678 10.77 -15.59 4.35
CA ASP A 678 9.83 -15.98 3.30
C ASP A 678 10.56 -16.82 2.23
N GLY A 679 9.80 -17.67 1.54
CA GLY A 679 10.25 -18.34 0.32
C GLY A 679 9.35 -17.94 -0.83
N ASN A 680 9.96 -17.64 -1.99
CA ASN A 680 9.24 -17.23 -3.19
C ASN A 680 9.60 -18.19 -4.33
N ALA A 681 8.62 -18.65 -5.09
CA ALA A 681 8.88 -19.52 -6.24
C ALA A 681 7.85 -19.35 -7.35
N PHE A 682 8.25 -19.64 -8.59
CA PHE A 682 7.37 -19.66 -9.75
C PHE A 682 6.88 -21.07 -10.04
N ASP A 683 5.65 -21.19 -10.53
CA ASP A 683 5.14 -22.44 -11.11
C ASP A 683 6.11 -22.94 -12.19
N SER A 684 6.41 -24.25 -12.20
CA SER A 684 7.24 -24.83 -13.26
C SER A 684 6.55 -24.81 -14.63
N ASN A 685 5.23 -24.58 -14.65
CA ASN A 685 4.40 -24.36 -15.83
C ASN A 685 3.99 -22.88 -15.99
N TYR A 686 4.75 -21.94 -15.40
CA TYR A 686 4.53 -20.51 -15.59
C TYR A 686 4.73 -20.13 -17.07
N VAL A 687 3.78 -19.39 -17.62
CA VAL A 687 3.71 -19.02 -19.04
C VAL A 687 3.33 -17.56 -19.22
N SER A 688 3.40 -17.08 -20.46
CA SER A 688 3.09 -15.69 -20.82
C SER A 688 1.57 -15.44 -20.76
N PRO A 689 1.09 -14.44 -20.00
CA PRO A 689 -0.30 -14.00 -20.07
C PRO A 689 -0.70 -13.57 -21.48
N TYR A 690 -1.97 -13.75 -21.84
CA TYR A 690 -2.48 -13.31 -23.13
C TYR A 690 -3.87 -12.68 -23.05
N ILE A 691 -4.12 -11.76 -23.96
CA ILE A 691 -5.36 -11.00 -24.07
C ILE A 691 -5.96 -11.27 -25.44
N GLN A 692 -7.20 -11.73 -25.45
CA GLN A 692 -8.03 -11.83 -26.64
C GLN A 692 -8.83 -10.53 -26.79
N ASN A 693 -8.74 -9.87 -27.93
CA ASN A 693 -9.49 -8.64 -28.22
C ASN A 693 -10.38 -8.85 -29.45
N LEU A 694 -11.67 -8.60 -29.28
CA LEU A 694 -12.70 -8.58 -30.31
C LEU A 694 -13.21 -7.15 -30.45
N THR A 695 -13.29 -6.64 -31.67
CA THR A 695 -13.90 -5.34 -31.96
C THR A 695 -14.84 -5.42 -33.15
N LEU A 696 -15.91 -4.64 -33.12
CA LEU A 696 -16.82 -4.43 -34.24
C LEU A 696 -17.31 -2.97 -34.18
N SER A 697 -17.12 -2.20 -35.25
CA SER A 697 -17.47 -0.79 -35.34
C SER A 697 -18.30 -0.48 -36.58
N VAL A 698 -19.32 0.36 -36.46
CA VAL A 698 -20.04 0.96 -37.57
C VAL A 698 -19.90 2.48 -37.49
N THR A 699 -19.18 3.08 -38.43
CA THR A 699 -19.08 4.54 -38.59
C THR A 699 -20.01 5.00 -39.70
N ARG A 700 -20.80 6.06 -39.48
CA ARG A 700 -21.68 6.67 -40.49
C ARG A 700 -21.69 8.20 -40.43
N ASP A 701 -21.56 8.84 -41.59
CA ASP A 701 -21.89 10.25 -41.77
C ASP A 701 -23.41 10.42 -41.88
N ILE A 702 -24.01 11.03 -40.86
CA ILE A 702 -25.46 11.27 -40.76
C ILE A 702 -25.83 12.53 -41.56
N SER A 703 -25.01 13.58 -41.45
CA SER A 703 -25.14 14.81 -42.23
C SER A 703 -23.76 15.33 -42.65
N ARG A 704 -23.69 16.47 -43.36
CA ARG A 704 -22.40 17.10 -43.73
C ARG A 704 -21.53 17.46 -42.52
N ASN A 705 -22.13 17.62 -41.34
CA ASN A 705 -21.50 18.12 -40.13
C ASN A 705 -21.59 17.13 -38.95
N VAL A 706 -22.35 16.02 -39.07
CA VAL A 706 -22.54 15.04 -37.98
C VAL A 706 -22.06 13.66 -38.41
N ASN A 707 -21.08 13.13 -37.68
CA ASN A 707 -20.59 11.77 -37.79
C ASN A 707 -20.95 10.98 -36.52
N LEU A 708 -21.44 9.76 -36.70
CA LEU A 708 -21.78 8.82 -35.63
C LEU A 708 -20.94 7.56 -35.78
N ASP A 709 -20.40 7.06 -34.67
CA ASP A 709 -19.64 5.82 -34.61
C ASP A 709 -20.15 4.96 -33.44
N VAL A 710 -20.47 3.71 -33.72
CA VAL A 710 -20.94 2.73 -32.73
C VAL A 710 -19.97 1.56 -32.71
N ARG A 711 -19.40 1.23 -31.54
CA ARG A 711 -18.40 0.17 -31.34
C ARG A 711 -18.87 -0.83 -30.29
N TYR A 712 -18.72 -2.10 -30.58
CA TYR A 712 -18.64 -3.15 -29.59
C TYR A 712 -17.17 -3.55 -29.39
N ILE A 713 -16.76 -3.70 -28.14
CA ILE A 713 -15.41 -4.14 -27.75
C ILE A 713 -15.56 -5.25 -26.70
N GLY A 714 -14.95 -6.40 -26.96
CA GLY A 714 -14.80 -7.49 -26.01
C GLY A 714 -13.31 -7.78 -25.77
N THR A 715 -12.87 -7.79 -24.52
CA THR A 715 -11.48 -8.02 -24.12
C THR A 715 -11.42 -9.08 -23.03
N ARG A 716 -10.78 -10.22 -23.29
CA ARG A 716 -10.68 -11.34 -22.35
C ARG A 716 -9.22 -11.64 -22.02
N GLY A 717 -8.83 -11.38 -20.77
CA GLY A 717 -7.52 -11.73 -20.23
C GLY A 717 -7.51 -13.16 -19.71
N MET A 718 -6.54 -13.95 -20.16
CA MET A 718 -6.38 -15.37 -19.81
C MET A 718 -4.95 -15.63 -19.34
N LYS A 719 -4.80 -16.61 -18.44
CA LYS A 719 -3.50 -16.96 -17.83
C LYS A 719 -2.78 -15.75 -17.20
N LEU A 720 -3.55 -14.80 -16.64
CA LEU A 720 -2.98 -13.60 -16.03
C LEU A 720 -2.20 -13.97 -14.77
N ASN A 721 -1.15 -13.21 -14.48
CA ASN A 721 -0.31 -13.42 -13.31
C ASN A 721 -1.15 -13.36 -12.03
N GLY A 722 -0.91 -14.28 -11.11
CA GLY A 722 -1.45 -14.28 -9.76
C GLY A 722 -0.47 -14.92 -8.78
N VAL A 723 -0.67 -14.70 -7.50
CA VAL A 723 0.21 -15.22 -6.44
C VAL A 723 -0.63 -15.75 -5.28
N TYR A 724 -0.18 -16.83 -4.65
CA TYR A 724 -0.79 -17.36 -3.43
C TYR A 724 0.29 -17.63 -2.37
N ASN A 725 -0.06 -17.51 -1.10
CA ASN A 725 0.81 -17.90 0.01
C ASN A 725 0.37 -19.30 0.49
N LEU A 726 1.23 -20.30 0.27
CA LEU A 726 1.02 -21.70 0.71
C LEU A 726 0.90 -21.86 2.22
N ASN A 727 1.29 -20.86 3.02
CA ASN A 727 1.26 -20.88 4.48
C ASN A 727 0.09 -20.09 5.09
N VAL A 728 -0.91 -19.67 4.30
CA VAL A 728 -2.18 -19.14 4.86
C VAL A 728 -2.85 -20.25 5.67
N PRO A 729 -3.03 -20.11 7.00
CA PRO A 729 -3.54 -21.19 7.85
C PRO A 729 -4.87 -21.74 7.35
N ASP A 730 -4.91 -23.05 7.09
CA ASP A 730 -6.10 -23.72 6.55
C ASP A 730 -6.72 -24.68 7.57
N VAL A 731 -7.65 -24.11 8.33
CA VAL A 731 -8.50 -24.84 9.26
C VAL A 731 -9.69 -25.54 8.57
N PHE A 732 -10.05 -25.14 7.35
CA PHE A 732 -11.27 -25.61 6.69
C PHE A 732 -11.05 -26.89 5.89
N TYR A 733 -9.80 -27.16 5.49
CA TYR A 733 -9.37 -28.44 4.94
C TYR A 733 -8.80 -29.40 6.02
N ASN A 734 -8.78 -28.98 7.30
CA ASN A 734 -8.49 -29.82 8.47
C ASN A 734 -9.79 -30.09 9.27
N PRO A 735 -10.59 -31.12 8.91
CA PRO A 735 -11.91 -31.33 9.50
C PRO A 735 -11.87 -31.61 11.01
N THR A 736 -10.79 -32.23 11.50
CA THR A 736 -10.59 -32.50 12.94
C THR A 736 -10.40 -31.22 13.74
N LEU A 737 -9.61 -30.27 13.23
CA LEU A 737 -9.43 -28.97 13.88
C LEU A 737 -10.70 -28.10 13.75
N PHE A 738 -11.38 -28.13 12.60
CA PHE A 738 -12.64 -27.42 12.39
C PHE A 738 -13.73 -27.88 13.37
N ASP A 739 -13.98 -29.20 13.46
CA ASP A 739 -14.94 -29.77 14.42
C ASP A 739 -14.58 -29.41 15.86
N ALA A 740 -13.31 -29.55 16.24
CA ALA A 740 -12.85 -29.21 17.58
C ALA A 740 -13.11 -27.74 17.93
N LEU A 741 -12.88 -26.81 17.00
CA LEU A 741 -13.17 -25.38 17.21
C LEU A 741 -14.67 -25.11 17.30
N GLU A 742 -15.49 -25.71 16.43
CA GLU A 742 -16.95 -25.51 16.44
C GLU A 742 -17.58 -26.05 17.74
N ARG A 743 -17.17 -27.24 18.18
CA ARG A 743 -17.56 -27.83 19.46
C ARG A 743 -17.10 -26.98 20.65
N THR A 744 -15.85 -26.51 20.61
CA THR A 744 -15.30 -25.62 21.63
C THR A 744 -16.05 -24.28 21.68
N ARG A 745 -16.47 -23.72 20.53
CA ARG A 745 -17.29 -22.51 20.40
C ARG A 745 -18.69 -22.69 20.98
N ARG A 746 -19.30 -23.88 20.86
CA ARG A 746 -20.57 -24.25 21.52
C ARG A 746 -20.45 -24.46 23.03
N GLY A 747 -19.23 -24.61 23.56
CA GLY A 747 -18.97 -24.81 24.99
C GLY A 747 -18.65 -26.25 25.39
N GLU A 748 -18.50 -27.15 24.43
CA GLU A 748 -18.02 -28.52 24.67
C GLU A 748 -16.52 -28.49 25.00
N ASP A 749 -16.04 -29.46 25.78
CA ASP A 749 -14.60 -29.69 25.95
C ASP A 749 -14.13 -30.82 25.04
N VAL A 750 -13.10 -30.55 24.24
CA VAL A 750 -12.64 -31.42 23.17
C VAL A 750 -11.24 -31.96 23.49
N PRO A 751 -11.03 -33.30 23.53
CA PRO A 751 -9.74 -33.90 23.88
C PRO A 751 -8.56 -33.43 23.01
N LEU A 752 -8.81 -33.01 21.77
CA LEU A 752 -7.80 -32.44 20.87
C LEU A 752 -7.08 -31.24 21.50
N PHE A 753 -7.82 -30.34 22.18
CA PHE A 753 -7.24 -29.17 22.82
C PHE A 753 -6.64 -29.49 24.19
N ASP A 754 -7.19 -30.48 24.92
CA ASP A 754 -6.55 -31.02 26.12
C ASP A 754 -5.14 -31.56 25.79
N GLN A 755 -4.99 -32.26 24.67
CA GLN A 755 -3.71 -32.77 24.15
C GLN A 755 -2.81 -31.66 23.61
N MET A 756 -3.36 -30.66 22.90
CA MET A 756 -2.60 -29.57 22.29
C MET A 756 -2.03 -28.56 23.31
N PHE A 757 -2.72 -28.33 24.43
CA PHE A 757 -2.33 -27.34 25.45
C PHE A 757 -1.81 -27.95 26.75
N MET A 758 -1.53 -29.26 26.79
CA MET A 758 -1.01 -29.92 27.98
C MET A 758 0.29 -29.24 28.45
N GLY A 759 0.25 -28.61 29.63
CA GLY A 759 1.37 -27.85 30.19
C GLY A 759 1.56 -26.41 29.65
N LEU A 760 0.57 -25.84 28.95
CA LEU A 760 0.62 -24.49 28.37
C LEU A 760 -0.48 -23.57 28.93
N ASN A 761 -0.08 -22.38 29.38
CA ASN A 761 -1.02 -21.36 29.83
C ASN A 761 -1.33 -20.33 28.72
N LEU A 762 -2.59 -20.26 28.27
CA LEU A 762 -3.11 -19.24 27.33
C LEU A 762 -3.65 -17.98 28.04
N ASN A 763 -3.43 -17.89 29.35
CA ASN A 763 -3.98 -16.91 30.29
C ASN A 763 -2.96 -16.50 31.37
N PRO A 764 -1.86 -15.79 31.01
CA PRO A 764 -0.82 -15.41 31.98
C PRO A 764 -1.29 -14.46 33.10
N GLY A 765 -2.50 -13.89 32.99
CA GLY A 765 -3.11 -13.01 34.00
C GLY A 765 -4.24 -13.62 34.84
N VAL A 766 -4.55 -14.92 34.68
CA VAL A 766 -5.58 -15.59 35.48
C VAL A 766 -4.93 -16.29 36.67
N ARG A 767 -5.44 -16.03 37.88
CA ARG A 767 -4.90 -16.58 39.14
C ARG A 767 -5.18 -18.08 39.21
N GLY A 768 -4.14 -18.91 39.11
CA GLY A 768 -4.25 -20.37 39.11
C GLY A 768 -2.98 -21.12 38.68
N CYS A 769 -2.11 -20.49 37.90
CA CYS A 769 -0.78 -21.02 37.58
C CYS A 769 0.27 -20.09 38.21
N ASP A 770 0.75 -20.43 39.41
CA ASP A 770 1.72 -19.63 40.17
C ASP A 770 3.13 -19.76 39.57
N PRO A 771 3.76 -18.67 39.05
CA PRO A 771 5.11 -18.74 38.51
C PRO A 771 6.19 -19.12 39.53
N SER A 772 5.91 -18.96 40.82
CA SER A 772 6.82 -19.30 41.92
C SER A 772 6.68 -20.74 42.42
N ASN A 773 5.64 -21.47 41.98
CA ASN A 773 5.40 -22.86 42.35
C ASN A 773 5.18 -23.76 41.11
N PRO A 774 6.26 -24.16 40.40
CA PRO A 774 6.17 -24.98 39.19
C PRO A 774 5.64 -26.41 39.42
N ALA A 775 5.46 -26.85 40.67
CA ALA A 775 4.80 -28.14 40.98
C ALA A 775 3.27 -28.05 40.91
N ALA A 776 2.70 -26.84 40.95
CA ALA A 776 1.28 -26.62 40.68
C ALA A 776 1.04 -26.58 39.17
N LEU A 777 0.69 -27.73 38.58
CA LEU A 777 -0.13 -27.76 37.36
C LEU A 777 -1.30 -26.81 37.57
N CYS A 778 -1.62 -25.95 36.59
CA CYS A 778 -2.63 -24.89 36.67
C CYS A 778 -3.84 -25.36 37.49
N GLY A 779 -3.91 -24.86 38.73
CA GLY A 779 -4.77 -25.42 39.76
C GLY A 779 -6.23 -25.31 39.35
N PRO A 780 -7.10 -26.22 39.83
CA PRO A 780 -8.51 -26.18 39.49
C PRO A 780 -9.12 -24.84 39.90
N VAL A 781 -9.46 -24.01 38.92
CA VAL A 781 -10.19 -22.75 39.15
C VAL A 781 -11.61 -23.16 39.54
N ASP A 782 -12.04 -22.73 40.72
CA ASP A 782 -13.32 -23.10 41.34
C ASP A 782 -13.57 -24.62 41.39
N GLY A 783 -12.52 -25.41 41.65
CA GLY A 783 -12.62 -26.87 41.80
C GLY A 783 -12.70 -27.66 40.48
N ARG A 784 -12.50 -27.02 39.32
CA ARG A 784 -12.50 -27.67 38.00
C ARG A 784 -11.14 -27.60 37.32
N THR A 785 -10.58 -28.77 36.97
CA THR A 785 -9.38 -28.87 36.11
C THR A 785 -9.62 -28.11 34.81
N GLN A 786 -8.78 -27.13 34.50
CA GLN A 786 -8.94 -26.37 33.27
C GLN A 786 -8.58 -27.23 32.05
N ARG A 787 -9.58 -27.51 31.21
CA ARG A 787 -9.46 -28.23 29.93
C ARG A 787 -9.00 -27.27 28.83
N GLY A 788 -8.37 -27.79 27.78
CA GLY A 788 -7.78 -26.99 26.70
C GLY A 788 -8.83 -26.17 25.92
N SER A 789 -10.03 -26.72 25.76
CA SER A 789 -11.18 -25.99 25.22
C SER A 789 -11.60 -24.81 26.11
N ALA A 790 -11.62 -24.99 27.43
CA ALA A 790 -11.89 -23.91 28.39
C ALA A 790 -10.77 -22.84 28.39
N HIS A 791 -9.49 -23.24 28.25
CA HIS A 791 -8.37 -22.30 28.08
C HIS A 791 -8.60 -21.37 26.88
N LEU A 792 -8.99 -21.92 25.71
CA LEU A 792 -9.30 -21.12 24.52
C LEU A 792 -10.46 -20.16 24.74
N ARG A 793 -11.55 -20.62 25.38
CA ARG A 793 -12.72 -19.79 25.65
C ARG A 793 -12.45 -18.65 26.63
N GLN A 794 -11.53 -18.84 27.58
CA GLN A 794 -11.19 -17.82 28.58
C GLN A 794 -10.02 -16.91 28.14
N SER A 795 -9.22 -17.34 27.15
CA SER A 795 -7.94 -16.71 26.76
C SER A 795 -7.98 -15.20 26.54
N VAL A 796 -7.24 -14.46 27.38
CA VAL A 796 -6.90 -13.03 27.19
C VAL A 796 -5.83 -12.79 26.12
N SER A 797 -5.10 -13.83 25.71
CA SER A 797 -3.97 -13.68 24.78
C SER A 797 -4.43 -13.39 23.36
N ALA A 798 -3.71 -12.47 22.70
CA ALA A 798 -3.89 -12.18 21.29
C ALA A 798 -3.47 -13.38 20.41
N THR A 799 -4.13 -13.57 19.27
CA THR A 799 -3.77 -14.56 18.24
C THR A 799 -2.55 -14.13 17.41
N GLY A 800 -1.78 -13.13 17.85
CA GLY A 800 -0.67 -12.57 17.08
C GLY A 800 -0.10 -11.29 17.69
N ALA A 801 0.38 -10.40 16.83
CA ALA A 801 0.94 -9.10 17.23
C ALA A 801 -0.12 -8.18 17.86
N ALA A 802 0.32 -7.08 18.48
CA ALA A 802 -0.58 -6.07 19.06
C ALA A 802 -1.64 -5.59 18.04
N GLY A 803 -2.91 -5.61 18.45
CA GLY A 803 -4.07 -5.34 17.57
C GLY A 803 -4.69 -6.58 16.91
N SER A 804 -4.12 -7.78 17.11
CA SER A 804 -4.78 -9.05 16.79
C SER A 804 -5.92 -9.34 17.79
N PRO A 805 -7.00 -10.02 17.38
CA PRO A 805 -8.06 -10.44 18.30
C PRO A 805 -7.51 -11.37 19.38
N THR A 806 -8.16 -11.42 20.54
CA THR A 806 -7.89 -12.49 21.52
C THR A 806 -8.38 -13.83 21.01
N PHE A 807 -7.78 -14.95 21.44
CA PHE A 807 -8.25 -16.29 21.05
C PHE A 807 -9.75 -16.49 21.32
N ARG A 808 -10.25 -16.03 22.48
CA ARG A 808 -11.69 -16.09 22.80
C ARG A 808 -12.56 -15.22 21.90
N SER A 809 -12.11 -14.02 21.50
CA SER A 809 -12.89 -13.17 20.59
C SER A 809 -12.87 -13.69 19.16
N ALA A 810 -11.75 -14.26 18.70
CA ALA A 810 -11.70 -14.94 17.41
C ALA A 810 -12.65 -16.15 17.41
N LEU A 811 -12.60 -16.98 18.45
CA LEU A 811 -13.49 -18.14 18.63
C LEU A 811 -14.98 -17.74 18.68
N ALA A 812 -15.35 -16.73 19.48
CA ALA A 812 -16.72 -16.26 19.59
C ALA A 812 -17.29 -15.80 18.23
N ASN A 813 -16.49 -15.06 17.46
CA ASN A 813 -16.90 -14.50 16.16
C ASN A 813 -16.71 -15.46 14.96
N GLY A 814 -16.26 -16.70 15.18
CA GLY A 814 -16.10 -17.70 14.11
C GLY A 814 -14.83 -17.55 13.27
N ASP A 815 -13.87 -16.74 13.72
CA ASP A 815 -12.64 -16.41 13.03
C ASP A 815 -11.56 -17.49 13.21
N TYR A 816 -11.82 -18.65 12.60
CA TYR A 816 -10.93 -19.79 12.73
C TYR A 816 -9.61 -19.59 11.96
N ALA A 817 -9.56 -18.67 10.98
CA ALA A 817 -8.34 -18.33 10.25
C ALA A 817 -7.33 -17.59 11.14
N SER A 818 -7.75 -16.52 11.83
CA SER A 818 -6.87 -15.82 12.79
C SER A 818 -6.53 -16.70 13.98
N LEU A 819 -7.48 -17.51 14.46
CA LEU A 819 -7.27 -18.44 15.57
C LEU A 819 -6.20 -19.49 15.23
N ALA A 820 -6.32 -20.17 14.08
CA ALA A 820 -5.33 -21.14 13.61
C ALA A 820 -3.96 -20.48 13.37
N GLY A 821 -3.93 -19.29 12.77
CA GLY A 821 -2.71 -18.49 12.63
C GLY A 821 -2.03 -18.21 13.97
N GLY A 822 -2.80 -17.87 15.00
CA GLY A 822 -2.32 -17.69 16.37
C GLY A 822 -1.77 -18.97 16.98
N LEU A 823 -2.47 -20.10 16.87
CA LEU A 823 -1.96 -21.40 17.36
C LEU A 823 -0.63 -21.79 16.70
N ASN A 824 -0.44 -21.43 15.43
CA ASN A 824 0.79 -21.69 14.70
C ASN A 824 1.98 -20.81 15.13
N ILE A 825 1.78 -19.69 15.85
CA ILE A 825 2.86 -18.76 16.22
C ILE A 825 2.93 -18.43 17.73
N PHE A 826 1.99 -18.93 18.54
CA PHE A 826 1.93 -18.62 19.97
C PHE A 826 3.10 -19.25 20.74
N ASN A 827 3.82 -18.42 21.50
CA ASN A 827 5.06 -18.80 22.20
C ASN A 827 4.92 -18.72 23.75
N GLY A 828 3.74 -19.03 24.27
CA GLY A 828 3.37 -18.80 25.69
C GLY A 828 4.28 -19.47 26.73
N THR A 829 4.14 -19.01 27.97
CA THR A 829 4.88 -19.52 29.12
C THR A 829 4.41 -20.93 29.50
N GLY A 830 5.39 -21.83 29.70
CA GLY A 830 5.18 -23.14 30.33
C GLY A 830 5.93 -23.20 31.65
N THR A 831 5.33 -23.84 32.65
CA THR A 831 5.97 -24.14 33.94
C THR A 831 6.60 -25.53 33.89
N GLY A 832 7.93 -25.60 33.94
CA GLY A 832 8.66 -26.84 34.15
C GLY A 832 9.29 -26.87 35.54
N ALA A 833 9.75 -28.03 36.01
CA ALA A 833 10.44 -28.19 37.29
C ALA A 833 11.73 -27.32 37.43
N ALA A 834 12.24 -26.77 36.33
CA ALA A 834 13.36 -25.82 36.28
C ALA A 834 12.93 -24.35 36.13
N GLY A 835 11.65 -24.03 36.30
CA GLY A 835 11.10 -22.66 36.21
C GLY A 835 10.40 -22.33 34.89
N THR A 836 10.10 -21.04 34.71
CA THR A 836 9.35 -20.49 33.56
C THR A 836 10.16 -20.55 32.27
N VAL A 837 9.76 -21.40 31.32
CA VAL A 837 10.38 -21.44 29.99
C VAL A 837 9.68 -20.46 29.05
N VAL A 838 10.25 -19.26 28.95
CA VAL A 838 9.86 -18.25 27.95
C VAL A 838 10.23 -18.77 26.55
N GLY A 839 9.31 -18.67 25.59
CA GLY A 839 9.56 -19.08 24.21
C GLY A 839 10.62 -18.20 23.53
N VAL A 840 11.51 -18.80 22.73
CA VAL A 840 12.56 -18.06 22.02
C VAL A 840 11.93 -17.26 20.85
N PRO A 841 12.19 -15.95 20.73
CA PRO A 841 11.69 -15.15 19.61
C PRO A 841 12.16 -15.70 18.26
N GLY A 842 11.23 -15.82 17.30
CA GLY A 842 11.52 -16.36 15.96
C GLY A 842 11.24 -17.86 15.79
N GLU A 843 10.90 -18.59 16.84
CA GLU A 843 10.35 -19.94 16.69
C GLU A 843 8.84 -19.86 16.41
N ARG A 844 8.38 -20.45 15.29
CA ARG A 844 6.94 -20.73 15.05
C ARG A 844 6.63 -22.19 15.40
N GLY A 845 5.36 -22.47 15.69
CA GLY A 845 4.85 -23.79 15.97
C GLY A 845 5.25 -24.36 17.33
N THR A 846 5.66 -23.53 18.31
CA THR A 846 6.12 -24.05 19.62
C THR A 846 5.00 -24.76 20.40
N VAL A 847 3.73 -24.38 20.27
CA VAL A 847 2.58 -25.15 20.83
C VAL A 847 2.58 -26.57 20.29
N LEU A 848 2.44 -26.74 18.96
CA LEU A 848 2.39 -28.05 18.30
C LEU A 848 3.67 -28.85 18.52
N ARG A 849 4.84 -28.19 18.53
CA ARG A 849 6.13 -28.85 18.74
C ARG A 849 6.39 -29.24 20.20
N ARG A 850 5.90 -28.48 21.19
CA ARG A 850 5.94 -28.88 22.61
C ARG A 850 5.04 -30.10 22.84
N ALA A 851 3.85 -30.13 22.22
CA ALA A 851 2.99 -31.31 22.21
C ALA A 851 3.65 -32.51 21.50
N ASN A 852 4.16 -32.35 20.28
CA ASN A 852 4.79 -33.42 19.50
C ASN A 852 6.04 -34.02 20.11
N LYS A 853 6.89 -33.20 20.76
CA LYS A 853 8.13 -33.67 21.38
C LYS A 853 7.89 -34.41 22.70
N GLY A 854 6.64 -34.57 23.13
CA GLY A 854 6.28 -35.34 24.32
C GLY A 854 6.97 -34.80 25.56
N PHE A 855 6.80 -33.50 25.85
CA PHE A 855 7.45 -32.82 26.97
C PHE A 855 7.01 -33.40 28.33
N ASN A 856 7.69 -34.47 28.76
CA ASN A 856 8.46 -34.37 30.00
C ASN A 856 9.80 -33.69 29.65
N VAL A 857 10.28 -32.81 30.52
CA VAL A 857 11.50 -32.01 30.31
C VAL A 857 12.72 -32.92 30.05
N PRO A 858 13.74 -32.53 29.26
CA PRO A 858 15.04 -33.21 29.29
C PRO A 858 15.57 -33.28 30.74
N GLY A 859 15.58 -34.48 31.33
CA GLY A 859 15.93 -34.70 32.74
C GLY A 859 14.76 -34.72 33.74
N GLY A 860 13.51 -34.57 33.29
CA GLY A 860 12.31 -34.65 34.14
C GLY A 860 11.62 -36.01 34.10
N THR A 861 11.46 -36.65 35.26
CA THR A 861 10.68 -37.90 35.41
C THR A 861 9.19 -37.65 35.10
N ALA A 862 8.52 -38.64 34.50
CA ALA A 862 7.10 -38.54 34.18
C ALA A 862 6.23 -38.38 35.44
N ILE A 863 5.19 -37.54 35.35
CA ILE A 863 4.15 -37.47 36.38
C ILE A 863 3.36 -38.79 36.34
N ALA A 864 3.46 -39.58 37.40
CA ALA A 864 2.72 -40.84 37.52
C ALA A 864 1.21 -40.59 37.44
N GLY A 865 0.53 -41.23 36.48
CA GLY A 865 -0.90 -41.09 36.25
C GLY A 865 -1.32 -39.91 35.35
N GLY A 866 -0.39 -39.11 34.83
CA GLY A 866 -0.71 -38.08 33.82
C GLY A 866 -1.04 -38.69 32.45
N PRO A 867 -2.00 -38.14 31.68
CA PRO A 867 -2.24 -38.56 30.31
C PRO A 867 -1.01 -38.25 29.43
N VAL A 868 -0.50 -39.26 28.72
CA VAL A 868 0.63 -39.10 27.81
C VAL A 868 0.11 -38.67 26.43
N VAL A 869 0.58 -37.52 25.93
CA VAL A 869 0.41 -37.17 24.50
C VAL A 869 1.40 -38.01 23.69
N PRO A 870 0.95 -38.85 22.74
CA PRO A 870 1.85 -39.61 21.89
C PRO A 870 2.78 -38.68 21.10
N ALA A 871 4.07 -39.00 21.06
CA ALA A 871 5.01 -38.23 20.26
C ALA A 871 4.62 -38.29 18.77
N GLY A 872 4.61 -37.13 18.10
CA GLY A 872 4.18 -37.00 16.70
C GLY A 872 2.67 -36.90 16.45
N LEU A 873 1.83 -36.68 17.48
CA LEU A 873 0.37 -36.57 17.32
C LEU A 873 -0.10 -35.46 16.35
N PHE A 874 0.64 -34.35 16.23
CA PHE A 874 0.30 -33.18 15.41
C PHE A 874 1.42 -32.83 14.42
N PRO A 875 1.63 -33.58 13.31
CA PRO A 875 2.74 -33.34 12.36
C PRO A 875 2.95 -31.87 12.02
N GLU A 876 4.20 -31.45 11.77
CA GLU A 876 4.59 -30.03 11.67
C GLU A 876 3.78 -29.21 10.63
N ASN A 877 3.12 -29.86 9.67
CA ASN A 877 2.25 -29.24 8.68
C ASN A 877 0.75 -29.14 9.06
N TRP A 878 0.36 -29.47 10.30
CA TRP A 878 -1.05 -29.55 10.74
C TRP A 878 -1.87 -28.26 10.57
N ILE A 879 -1.20 -27.09 10.58
CA ILE A 879 -1.83 -25.77 10.40
C ILE A 879 -1.25 -24.98 9.21
N THR A 880 -0.01 -25.25 8.79
CA THR A 880 0.64 -24.55 7.66
C THR A 880 1.45 -25.51 6.80
N ALA A 881 1.49 -25.32 5.48
CA ALA A 881 2.04 -26.31 4.57
C ALA A 881 3.57 -26.45 4.68
N ASN A 882 4.27 -25.32 4.77
CA ASN A 882 5.72 -25.30 4.86
C ASN A 882 6.20 -24.54 6.11
N PRO A 883 6.23 -25.20 7.28
CA PRO A 883 6.66 -24.63 8.57
C PRO A 883 8.15 -24.23 8.66
N GLN A 884 8.94 -24.36 7.57
CA GLN A 884 10.29 -23.76 7.47
C GLN A 884 10.23 -22.25 7.16
N LEU A 885 9.13 -21.79 6.56
CA LEU A 885 9.01 -20.46 5.98
C LEU A 885 7.98 -19.60 6.71
N ASN A 886 8.22 -18.29 6.76
CA ASN A 886 7.28 -17.31 7.29
C ASN A 886 6.05 -17.19 6.37
N ASN A 887 6.28 -16.92 5.08
CA ASN A 887 5.32 -17.06 3.99
C ASN A 887 5.95 -17.91 2.87
N ALA A 888 5.11 -18.61 2.13
CA ALA A 888 5.51 -19.48 1.03
C ALA A 888 4.80 -19.02 -0.26
N ASN A 889 5.30 -17.94 -0.85
CA ASN A 889 4.67 -17.22 -1.96
C ASN A 889 4.94 -17.90 -3.31
N PHE A 890 3.91 -18.45 -3.93
CA PHE A 890 3.99 -19.17 -5.20
C PHE A 890 3.28 -18.38 -6.31
N TYR A 891 4.01 -18.08 -7.38
CA TYR A 891 3.57 -17.28 -8.52
C TYR A 891 3.04 -18.16 -9.65
N THR A 892 1.86 -17.83 -10.17
CA THR A 892 1.10 -18.63 -11.17
C THR A 892 0.44 -17.77 -12.24
N ASN A 893 -0.21 -18.45 -13.20
CA ASN A 893 -1.08 -17.87 -14.21
C ASN A 893 -2.59 -18.06 -13.90
N SER A 894 -2.99 -17.90 -12.63
CA SER A 894 -4.36 -18.16 -12.18
C SER A 894 -5.40 -17.09 -12.54
N GLY A 895 -4.95 -15.88 -12.90
CA GLY A 895 -5.84 -14.74 -13.09
C GLY A 895 -6.62 -14.78 -14.41
N LYS A 896 -7.84 -14.24 -14.36
CA LYS A 896 -8.75 -14.16 -15.51
C LYS A 896 -9.50 -12.82 -15.47
N SER A 897 -9.73 -12.21 -16.63
CA SER A 897 -10.58 -11.02 -16.75
C SER A 897 -11.43 -11.07 -18.01
N ASN A 898 -12.59 -10.41 -17.99
CA ASN A 898 -13.48 -10.30 -19.13
C ASN A 898 -14.20 -8.95 -19.12
N TYR A 899 -13.98 -8.16 -20.16
CA TYR A 899 -14.55 -6.84 -20.35
C TYR A 899 -15.38 -6.83 -21.63
N HIS A 900 -16.58 -6.27 -21.57
CA HIS A 900 -17.42 -6.01 -22.74
C HIS A 900 -17.94 -4.58 -22.68
N SER A 901 -17.98 -3.89 -23.81
CA SER A 901 -18.61 -2.57 -23.91
C SER A 901 -19.28 -2.32 -25.25
N LEU A 902 -20.36 -1.52 -25.19
CA LEU A 902 -20.93 -0.81 -26.31
C LEU A 902 -20.57 0.67 -26.14
N GLN A 903 -19.95 1.27 -27.15
CA GLN A 903 -19.56 2.68 -27.18
C GLN A 903 -20.28 3.38 -28.32
N VAL A 904 -20.79 4.59 -28.07
CA VAL A 904 -21.44 5.44 -29.06
C VAL A 904 -20.78 6.81 -29.01
N GLN A 905 -20.14 7.19 -30.12
CA GLN A 905 -19.40 8.45 -30.26
C GLN A 905 -20.06 9.30 -31.34
N SER A 906 -20.55 10.49 -30.97
CA SER A 906 -21.10 11.49 -31.88
C SER A 906 -20.13 12.66 -32.00
N THR A 907 -19.84 13.09 -33.22
CA THR A 907 -18.97 14.25 -33.51
C THR A 907 -19.70 15.24 -34.41
N VAL A 908 -19.91 16.45 -33.88
CA VAL A 908 -20.48 17.59 -34.59
C VAL A 908 -19.36 18.55 -34.97
N ARG A 909 -19.13 18.69 -36.28
CA ARG A 909 -18.16 19.61 -36.87
C ARG A 909 -18.79 21.00 -36.99
N ALA A 910 -18.13 22.03 -36.46
CA ALA A 910 -18.37 23.47 -36.65
C ALA A 910 -19.75 23.82 -37.25
N MET A 911 -20.80 23.79 -36.41
CA MET A 911 -22.12 24.35 -36.71
C MET A 911 -22.22 25.71 -36.01
N GLN A 912 -22.31 26.81 -36.78
CA GLN A 912 -22.45 28.17 -36.21
C GLN A 912 -21.41 28.53 -35.12
N GLY A 913 -20.18 28.02 -35.25
CA GLY A 913 -19.10 28.22 -34.27
C GLY A 913 -19.00 27.16 -33.17
N LEU A 914 -19.97 26.26 -33.03
CA LEU A 914 -19.91 25.12 -32.10
C LEU A 914 -19.28 23.90 -32.76
N THR A 915 -18.21 23.37 -32.15
CA THR A 915 -17.70 22.02 -32.39
C THR A 915 -17.87 21.20 -31.12
N PHE A 916 -18.41 19.99 -31.24
CA PHE A 916 -18.77 19.16 -30.09
C PHE A 916 -18.46 17.68 -30.37
N GLN A 917 -18.00 16.97 -29.34
CA GLN A 917 -17.91 15.52 -29.36
C GLN A 917 -18.43 14.95 -28.04
N GLY A 918 -19.38 14.01 -28.13
CA GLY A 918 -19.89 13.24 -27.01
C GLY A 918 -19.63 11.76 -27.22
N THR A 919 -19.12 11.08 -26.20
CA THR A 919 -18.90 9.64 -26.18
C THR A 919 -19.63 9.04 -24.99
N TYR A 920 -20.50 8.07 -25.25
CA TYR A 920 -21.19 7.27 -24.25
C TYR A 920 -20.65 5.84 -24.29
N VAL A 921 -20.35 5.26 -23.13
CA VAL A 921 -19.91 3.88 -22.98
C VAL A 921 -20.84 3.18 -22.00
N TRP A 922 -21.43 2.08 -22.43
CA TRP A 922 -22.08 1.10 -21.58
C TRP A 922 -21.17 -0.13 -21.49
N SER A 923 -20.77 -0.54 -20.29
CA SER A 923 -19.79 -1.63 -20.13
C SER A 923 -20.13 -2.62 -19.02
N ARG A 924 -19.43 -3.76 -19.02
CA ARG A 924 -19.35 -4.71 -17.91
C ARG A 924 -17.95 -5.30 -17.82
N ALA A 925 -17.30 -5.15 -16.67
CA ALA A 925 -15.97 -5.70 -16.39
C ALA A 925 -16.04 -6.76 -15.28
N LEU A 926 -15.51 -7.95 -15.53
CA LEU A 926 -15.44 -9.07 -14.60
C LEU A 926 -13.99 -9.54 -14.41
N GLU A 927 -13.65 -10.04 -13.22
CA GLU A 927 -12.33 -10.60 -12.92
C GLU A 927 -12.38 -11.72 -11.87
N VAL A 928 -11.34 -12.55 -11.85
CA VAL A 928 -10.94 -13.32 -10.66
C VAL A 928 -9.81 -12.53 -9.99
N PRO A 929 -9.92 -12.18 -8.69
CA PRO A 929 -8.87 -11.49 -7.95
C PRO A 929 -7.49 -12.17 -8.05
N THR A 930 -6.46 -11.40 -8.37
CA THR A 930 -5.10 -11.91 -8.66
C THR A 930 -4.06 -11.65 -7.56
N THR A 931 -4.41 -10.82 -6.58
CA THR A 931 -3.53 -10.43 -5.47
C THR A 931 -3.63 -11.42 -4.30
N LEU A 932 -2.60 -11.44 -3.45
CA LEU A 932 -2.66 -12.10 -2.13
C LEU A 932 -3.93 -11.64 -1.38
N ASN A 933 -4.62 -12.60 -0.75
CA ASN A 933 -5.84 -12.38 0.05
C ASN A 933 -6.99 -11.66 -0.71
N GLY A 934 -7.00 -11.69 -2.05
CA GLY A 934 -8.07 -11.12 -2.88
C GLY A 934 -9.31 -12.04 -3.03
N TYR A 935 -9.15 -13.33 -2.77
CA TYR A 935 -10.15 -14.40 -2.92
C TYR A 935 -10.74 -14.84 -1.57
N THR A 936 -11.91 -15.49 -1.61
CA THR A 936 -12.57 -16.08 -0.42
C THR A 936 -12.34 -17.60 -0.29
N ASN A 937 -11.58 -18.22 -1.19
CA ASN A 937 -10.92 -19.52 -1.01
C ASN A 937 -9.68 -19.59 -1.96
N PRO A 938 -8.46 -19.89 -1.47
CA PRO A 938 -7.26 -20.00 -2.31
C PRO A 938 -7.31 -21.14 -3.35
N VAL A 939 -8.02 -22.22 -3.05
CA VAL A 939 -8.17 -23.39 -3.93
C VAL A 939 -9.28 -23.15 -4.96
N GLU A 940 -10.46 -22.69 -4.52
CA GLU A 940 -11.67 -22.56 -5.34
C GLU A 940 -11.89 -21.16 -5.95
N ARG A 941 -10.82 -20.51 -6.39
CA ARG A 941 -10.80 -19.09 -6.84
C ARG A 941 -11.77 -18.78 -7.98
N GLU A 942 -12.15 -19.75 -8.81
CA GLU A 942 -13.14 -19.53 -9.89
C GLU A 942 -14.51 -19.13 -9.36
N LYS A 943 -14.84 -19.52 -8.12
CA LYS A 943 -16.06 -19.08 -7.46
C LYS A 943 -16.01 -17.60 -7.05
N ASP A 944 -14.84 -16.95 -7.02
CA ASP A 944 -14.66 -15.49 -6.79
C ASP A 944 -14.66 -14.68 -8.11
N TYR A 945 -15.34 -15.15 -9.16
CA TYR A 945 -15.50 -14.39 -10.40
C TYR A 945 -16.55 -13.28 -10.25
N ILE A 946 -16.08 -12.04 -10.11
CA ILE A 946 -16.84 -10.88 -9.60
C ILE A 946 -16.70 -9.66 -10.52
N LEU A 947 -17.48 -8.59 -10.29
CA LEU A 947 -17.30 -7.31 -11.00
C LEU A 947 -15.95 -6.70 -10.63
N ASN A 948 -15.13 -6.33 -11.61
CA ASN A 948 -13.85 -5.66 -11.36
C ASN A 948 -14.07 -4.35 -10.58
N VAL A 949 -13.19 -4.03 -9.63
CA VAL A 949 -13.36 -2.85 -8.75
C VAL A 949 -13.42 -1.50 -9.49
N ASN A 950 -12.82 -1.42 -10.68
CA ASN A 950 -12.85 -0.25 -11.56
C ASN A 950 -13.96 -0.32 -12.64
N HIS A 951 -14.91 -1.24 -12.50
CA HIS A 951 -16.08 -1.35 -13.38
C HIS A 951 -16.94 -0.08 -13.32
N VAL A 952 -17.24 0.48 -14.50
CA VAL A 952 -18.18 1.60 -14.67
C VAL A 952 -19.26 1.14 -15.64
N THR A 953 -20.51 1.06 -15.17
CA THR A 953 -21.64 0.62 -15.99
C THR A 953 -21.94 1.62 -17.10
N HIS A 954 -22.07 2.90 -16.77
CA HIS A 954 -22.32 3.98 -17.72
C HIS A 954 -21.29 5.09 -17.54
N ASP A 955 -20.61 5.44 -18.62
CA ASP A 955 -19.66 6.55 -18.70
C ASP A 955 -20.03 7.47 -19.86
N PHE A 956 -20.09 8.78 -19.62
CA PHE A 956 -20.30 9.80 -20.64
C PHE A 956 -19.23 10.87 -20.54
N ARG A 957 -18.51 11.06 -21.66
CA ARG A 957 -17.43 12.03 -21.80
C ARG A 957 -17.76 12.95 -22.96
N SER A 958 -17.80 14.23 -22.70
CA SER A 958 -18.12 15.25 -23.70
C SER A 958 -17.11 16.38 -23.63
N PHE A 959 -16.68 16.88 -24.78
CA PHE A 959 -16.03 18.18 -24.88
C PHE A 959 -16.63 19.00 -26.02
N GLY A 960 -16.61 20.32 -25.86
CA GLY A 960 -17.01 21.25 -26.89
C GLY A 960 -16.19 22.53 -26.88
N ILE A 961 -16.10 23.17 -28.04
CA ILE A 961 -15.52 24.50 -28.24
C ILE A 961 -16.58 25.32 -28.97
N TYR A 962 -16.86 26.51 -28.45
CA TYR A 962 -17.77 27.47 -29.04
C TYR A 962 -17.04 28.79 -29.29
N ASP A 963 -16.92 29.16 -30.57
CA ASP A 963 -16.50 30.49 -30.99
C ASP A 963 -17.53 31.51 -30.50
N LEU A 964 -17.15 32.40 -29.58
CA LEU A 964 -18.08 33.39 -29.09
C LEU A 964 -18.47 34.37 -30.22
N PRO A 965 -19.75 34.74 -30.34
CA PRO A 965 -20.26 35.43 -31.53
C PRO A 965 -20.01 36.95 -31.50
N PHE A 966 -18.83 37.38 -31.06
CA PHE A 966 -18.39 38.78 -30.98
C PHE A 966 -17.33 39.13 -32.03
N GLY A 967 -17.42 40.33 -32.59
CA GLY A 967 -16.42 40.93 -33.48
C GLY A 967 -16.82 41.00 -34.96
N PRO A 968 -15.88 41.38 -35.84
CA PRO A 968 -16.18 41.69 -37.24
C PRO A 968 -16.87 40.52 -37.96
N GLY A 969 -18.02 40.79 -38.58
CA GLY A 969 -18.79 39.78 -39.29
C GLY A 969 -19.44 38.69 -38.41
N LYS A 970 -19.44 38.83 -37.08
CA LYS A 970 -20.19 37.97 -36.13
C LYS A 970 -21.54 38.60 -35.76
N LEU A 971 -22.32 37.92 -34.91
CA LEU A 971 -23.68 38.35 -34.52
C LEU A 971 -23.67 39.66 -33.73
N PHE A 972 -22.71 39.82 -32.81
CA PHE A 972 -22.56 41.00 -31.96
C PHE A 972 -21.31 41.79 -32.36
N PHE A 973 -21.43 43.11 -32.41
CA PHE A 973 -20.38 44.04 -32.87
C PHE A 973 -19.87 43.75 -34.30
N ARG A 974 -20.79 43.37 -35.19
CA ARG A 974 -20.55 43.02 -36.60
C ARG A 974 -19.69 44.03 -37.34
N ASP A 975 -19.92 45.32 -37.09
CA ASP A 975 -19.31 46.45 -37.80
C ASP A 975 -18.14 47.08 -37.03
N SER A 976 -17.64 46.38 -36.00
CA SER A 976 -16.41 46.77 -35.30
C SER A 976 -15.21 46.78 -36.25
N SER A 977 -14.29 47.73 -36.06
CA SER A 977 -13.12 47.92 -36.91
C SER A 977 -11.92 48.41 -36.10
N GLY A 978 -10.72 48.43 -36.71
CA GLY A 978 -9.50 48.90 -36.06
C GLY A 978 -9.17 48.15 -34.76
N TRP A 979 -8.82 48.89 -33.70
CA TRP A 979 -8.40 48.31 -32.43
C TRP A 979 -9.57 47.71 -31.62
N THR A 980 -10.78 48.23 -31.74
CA THR A 980 -11.96 47.70 -31.01
C THR A 980 -12.31 46.30 -31.49
N ALA A 981 -12.29 46.08 -32.82
CA ALA A 981 -12.36 44.75 -33.43
C ALA A 981 -11.33 43.78 -32.85
N ARG A 982 -10.04 44.18 -32.79
CA ARG A 982 -8.96 43.35 -32.23
C ARG A 982 -9.13 43.05 -30.73
N LEU A 983 -9.87 43.88 -29.97
CA LEU A 983 -10.17 43.62 -28.56
C LEU A 983 -11.30 42.59 -28.36
N ILE A 984 -12.30 42.57 -29.24
CA ILE A 984 -13.50 41.73 -29.09
C ILE A 984 -13.56 40.50 -30.00
N GLU A 985 -12.69 40.39 -31.01
CA GLU A 985 -12.57 39.18 -31.85
C GLU A 985 -11.78 38.05 -31.15
N GLY A 986 -11.90 36.83 -31.69
CA GLY A 986 -10.99 35.73 -31.38
C GLY A 986 -11.17 35.09 -30.01
N TRP A 987 -12.28 35.38 -29.31
CA TRP A 987 -12.67 34.72 -28.07
C TRP A 987 -13.38 33.38 -28.34
N GLN A 988 -12.98 32.36 -27.58
CA GLN A 988 -13.55 31.02 -27.62
C GLN A 988 -13.78 30.53 -26.19
N THR A 989 -14.94 29.93 -25.93
CA THR A 989 -15.18 29.16 -24.71
C THR A 989 -15.11 27.67 -25.02
N SER A 990 -14.66 26.86 -24.08
CA SER A 990 -14.68 25.41 -24.17
C SER A 990 -15.16 24.79 -22.88
N PHE A 991 -15.74 23.61 -22.97
CA PHE A 991 -16.29 22.88 -21.82
C PHE A 991 -15.94 21.41 -21.92
N ILE A 992 -15.82 20.77 -20.75
CA ILE A 992 -15.70 19.32 -20.61
C ILE A 992 -16.78 18.88 -19.62
N VAL A 993 -17.56 17.88 -20.00
CA VAL A 993 -18.54 17.21 -19.14
C VAL A 993 -18.11 15.78 -18.95
N ASN A 994 -17.97 15.38 -17.69
CA ASN A 994 -17.73 14.01 -17.28
C ASN A 994 -18.95 13.55 -16.48
N LEU A 995 -19.56 12.42 -16.83
CA LEU A 995 -20.60 11.76 -16.04
C LEU A 995 -20.25 10.26 -15.94
N SER A 996 -20.23 9.68 -14.75
CA SER A 996 -19.99 8.24 -14.59
C SER A 996 -20.81 7.64 -13.45
N THR A 997 -21.36 6.45 -13.63
CA THR A 997 -21.85 5.64 -12.49
C THR A 997 -20.72 5.36 -11.51
N GLY A 998 -21.04 5.20 -10.22
CA GLY A 998 -20.04 4.84 -9.22
C GLY A 998 -19.52 3.41 -9.42
N SER A 999 -18.37 3.13 -8.78
CA SER A 999 -17.75 1.81 -8.75
C SER A 999 -18.62 0.80 -7.99
N PRO A 1000 -18.44 -0.51 -8.27
CA PRO A 1000 -19.12 -1.55 -7.51
C PRO A 1000 -18.54 -1.71 -6.10
N ALA A 1001 -19.40 -2.03 -5.13
CA ALA A 1001 -19.02 -2.29 -3.75
C ALA A 1001 -19.70 -3.56 -3.20
N SER A 1002 -19.06 -4.19 -2.21
CA SER A 1002 -19.65 -5.31 -1.47
C SER A 1002 -20.30 -4.80 -0.19
N ILE A 1003 -21.33 -5.51 0.28
CA ILE A 1003 -21.74 -5.46 1.69
C ILE A 1003 -20.87 -6.48 2.43
N GLY A 1004 -20.23 -6.06 3.52
CA GLY A 1004 -19.27 -6.86 4.27
C GLY A 1004 -19.90 -7.62 5.43
N ALA A 1005 -19.33 -8.79 5.71
CA ALA A 1005 -19.51 -9.54 6.95
C ALA A 1005 -18.12 -9.78 7.56
N THR A 1006 -17.56 -8.75 8.20
CA THR A 1006 -16.26 -8.82 8.89
C THR A 1006 -16.39 -8.12 10.24
N TYR A 1007 -15.97 -8.76 11.33
CA TYR A 1007 -15.99 -8.11 12.64
C TYR A 1007 -14.74 -7.24 12.81
N ASN A 1008 -14.79 -6.26 13.71
CA ASN A 1008 -13.67 -5.34 13.95
C ASN A 1008 -13.02 -5.65 15.30
N SER A 1009 -11.69 -5.71 15.35
CA SER A 1009 -10.93 -5.84 16.58
C SER A 1009 -9.73 -4.89 16.53
N SER A 1010 -9.61 -4.01 17.52
CA SER A 1010 -8.56 -2.97 17.59
C SER A 1010 -8.38 -2.14 16.31
N GLY A 1011 -9.46 -1.88 15.57
CA GLY A 1011 -9.45 -1.13 14.30
C GLY A 1011 -9.10 -1.94 13.06
N THR A 1012 -8.86 -3.24 13.20
CA THR A 1012 -8.61 -4.17 12.08
C THR A 1012 -9.82 -5.07 11.83
N ALA A 1013 -10.18 -5.24 10.55
CA ALA A 1013 -11.30 -6.07 10.12
C ALA A 1013 -10.86 -7.53 9.90
N TYR A 1014 -11.61 -8.46 10.50
CA TYR A 1014 -11.33 -9.89 10.54
C TYR A 1014 -12.53 -10.71 9.99
N PRO A 1015 -12.30 -11.92 9.43
CA PRO A 1015 -13.35 -12.68 8.76
C PRO A 1015 -14.33 -13.33 9.75
N THR A 1016 -15.56 -13.58 9.28
CA THR A 1016 -16.59 -14.35 10.02
C THR A 1016 -17.00 -15.65 9.30
N GLY A 1017 -16.56 -15.83 8.04
CA GLY A 1017 -16.80 -17.02 7.23
C GLY A 1017 -15.49 -17.64 6.71
N LEU A 1018 -15.54 -18.25 5.52
CA LEU A 1018 -14.49 -19.12 4.98
C LEU A 1018 -13.09 -18.47 4.86
N TYR A 1019 -12.95 -17.18 4.54
CA TYR A 1019 -11.66 -16.43 4.58
C TYR A 1019 -11.92 -14.91 4.64
N THR A 1020 -10.84 -14.12 4.56
CA THR A 1020 -10.87 -12.65 4.41
C THR A 1020 -11.81 -12.19 3.29
N ASN A 1021 -12.44 -11.02 3.46
CA ASN A 1021 -13.49 -10.46 2.57
C ASN A 1021 -14.79 -11.29 2.54
N SER A 1022 -15.20 -11.80 3.70
CA SER A 1022 -16.51 -12.43 3.90
C SER A 1022 -17.68 -11.45 3.64
N VAL A 1023 -18.77 -11.99 3.11
CA VAL A 1023 -20.04 -11.29 2.79
C VAL A 1023 -21.19 -11.99 3.54
N PRO A 1024 -22.33 -11.30 3.81
CA PRO A 1024 -23.45 -11.93 4.52
C PRO A 1024 -24.16 -13.02 3.73
N ASP A 1025 -24.94 -13.81 4.47
CA ASP A 1025 -26.04 -14.59 3.94
C ASP A 1025 -27.31 -13.75 3.79
N VAL A 1026 -28.05 -13.96 2.69
CA VAL A 1026 -29.40 -13.41 2.49
C VAL A 1026 -30.41 -14.42 3.01
N VAL A 1027 -31.08 -14.08 4.12
CA VAL A 1027 -32.06 -14.94 4.80
C VAL A 1027 -33.48 -14.37 4.81
N GLY A 1028 -33.65 -13.15 4.30
CA GLY A 1028 -34.94 -12.49 4.10
C GLY A 1028 -34.95 -11.63 2.84
N PRO A 1029 -36.06 -10.91 2.56
CA PRO A 1029 -36.22 -10.10 1.35
C PRO A 1029 -35.30 -8.85 1.34
N PHE A 1030 -34.05 -9.03 0.92
CA PHE A 1030 -33.08 -7.96 0.75
C PHE A 1030 -32.83 -7.63 -0.73
N SER A 1031 -32.74 -6.35 -1.08
CA SER A 1031 -32.50 -5.90 -2.46
C SER A 1031 -31.33 -4.91 -2.53
N VAL A 1032 -30.22 -5.34 -3.14
CA VAL A 1032 -29.08 -4.45 -3.46
C VAL A 1032 -29.45 -3.31 -4.43
N LYS A 1033 -30.59 -3.42 -5.14
CA LYS A 1033 -31.07 -2.42 -6.09
C LYS A 1033 -31.92 -1.31 -5.46
N SER A 1034 -32.32 -1.43 -4.19
CA SER A 1034 -33.05 -0.37 -3.48
C SER A 1034 -32.14 0.79 -3.05
N GLY A 1035 -30.82 0.56 -3.06
CA GLY A 1035 -29.80 1.53 -2.69
C GLY A 1035 -29.84 2.82 -3.49
N LYS A 1036 -30.13 3.93 -2.82
CA LYS A 1036 -30.07 5.30 -3.32
C LYS A 1036 -29.65 6.21 -2.17
N VAL A 1037 -28.53 6.93 -2.33
CA VAL A 1037 -28.06 7.81 -1.27
C VAL A 1037 -29.00 8.98 -1.07
N ASN A 1038 -29.61 9.03 0.11
CA ASN A 1038 -30.36 10.18 0.61
C ASN A 1038 -29.41 11.04 1.44
N TRP A 1039 -29.11 12.25 0.96
CA TRP A 1039 -28.29 13.23 1.68
C TRP A 1039 -29.16 14.03 2.65
N ASN A 1040 -28.79 14.05 3.92
CA ASN A 1040 -29.38 14.91 4.95
C ASN A 1040 -28.31 15.94 5.38
N GLY A 1041 -28.26 17.06 4.67
CA GLY A 1041 -27.15 18.01 4.75
C GLY A 1041 -25.85 17.37 4.30
N ASP A 1042 -24.95 17.15 5.26
CA ASP A 1042 -23.59 16.64 5.07
C ASP A 1042 -23.47 15.11 5.16
N PHE A 1043 -24.34 14.49 5.95
CA PHE A 1043 -24.40 13.05 6.13
C PHE A 1043 -25.30 12.42 5.07
N GLY A 1044 -25.04 11.17 4.73
CA GLY A 1044 -25.88 10.40 3.82
C GLY A 1044 -26.35 9.10 4.46
N ASN A 1045 -27.44 8.54 3.94
CA ASN A 1045 -27.75 7.12 4.11
C ASN A 1045 -27.93 6.49 2.73
N PHE A 1046 -27.20 5.40 2.49
CA PHE A 1046 -27.21 4.65 1.22
C PHE A 1046 -28.53 3.92 0.97
N PHE A 1047 -29.21 3.54 2.05
CA PHE A 1047 -30.59 3.07 2.03
C PHE A 1047 -31.51 4.17 2.58
N ALA A 1048 -32.83 4.04 2.40
CA ALA A 1048 -33.76 5.00 2.99
C ALA A 1048 -33.66 4.97 4.53
N PRO A 1049 -33.67 6.13 5.21
CA PRO A 1049 -33.60 6.18 6.68
C PRO A 1049 -34.68 5.30 7.33
N ASN A 1050 -34.34 4.64 8.45
CA ASN A 1050 -35.24 3.76 9.19
C ASN A 1050 -35.83 2.60 8.37
N THR A 1051 -35.17 2.16 7.28
CA THR A 1051 -35.53 0.92 6.57
C THR A 1051 -34.93 -0.30 7.23
N TYR A 1052 -33.69 -0.18 7.70
CA TYR A 1052 -32.91 -1.28 8.27
C TYR A 1052 -32.45 -0.94 9.68
N ALA A 1053 -32.52 -1.92 10.56
CA ALA A 1053 -31.95 -1.89 11.90
C ALA A 1053 -30.87 -2.96 12.04
N LYS A 1054 -30.12 -2.93 13.14
CA LYS A 1054 -29.16 -3.97 13.50
C LYS A 1054 -29.62 -4.69 14.76
N THR A 1055 -29.37 -5.99 14.81
CA THR A 1055 -29.59 -6.84 15.98
C THR A 1055 -28.37 -7.75 16.18
N ALA A 1056 -28.26 -8.44 17.32
CA ALA A 1056 -27.24 -9.46 17.52
C ALA A 1056 -27.46 -10.62 16.54
N ASP A 1057 -26.38 -11.14 15.95
CA ASP A 1057 -26.47 -12.27 15.03
C ASP A 1057 -27.00 -13.54 15.76
N PRO A 1058 -27.90 -14.33 15.16
CA PRO A 1058 -28.39 -15.57 15.77
C PRO A 1058 -27.27 -16.53 16.23
N GLN A 1059 -26.11 -16.53 15.57
CA GLN A 1059 -24.94 -17.29 15.99
C GLN A 1059 -24.49 -16.95 17.43
N CYS A 1060 -24.60 -15.69 17.86
CA CYS A 1060 -24.17 -15.27 19.20
C CYS A 1060 -25.04 -15.85 20.33
N ALA A 1061 -26.24 -16.34 20.05
CA ALA A 1061 -27.03 -17.10 21.04
C ALA A 1061 -26.51 -18.55 21.19
N ALA A 1062 -25.99 -19.13 20.11
CA ALA A 1062 -25.53 -20.51 20.01
C ALA A 1062 -24.10 -20.75 20.52
N VAL A 1063 -23.30 -19.69 20.75
CA VAL A 1063 -21.99 -19.82 21.39
C VAL A 1063 -22.11 -20.06 22.90
N ALA A 1064 -21.06 -20.67 23.48
CA ALA A 1064 -20.90 -20.91 24.91
C ALA A 1064 -21.22 -19.65 25.74
N ALA A 1065 -21.86 -19.82 26.90
CA ALA A 1065 -22.29 -18.69 27.74
C ALA A 1065 -21.16 -17.68 28.06
N GLU A 1066 -19.96 -18.19 28.33
CA GLU A 1066 -18.73 -17.42 28.59
C GLU A 1066 -18.13 -16.70 27.36
N LEU A 1067 -18.53 -17.08 26.14
CA LEU A 1067 -18.14 -16.41 24.90
C LEU A 1067 -19.12 -15.32 24.43
N ARG A 1068 -20.35 -15.30 24.95
CA ARG A 1068 -21.43 -14.44 24.42
C ARG A 1068 -21.10 -12.95 24.44
N SER A 1069 -20.42 -12.47 25.49
CA SER A 1069 -19.96 -11.08 25.62
C SER A 1069 -18.83 -10.70 24.65
N TYR A 1070 -18.18 -11.68 24.00
CA TYR A 1070 -17.13 -11.47 23.01
C TYR A 1070 -17.61 -11.69 21.56
N CYS A 1071 -18.85 -12.15 21.37
CA CYS A 1071 -19.49 -12.27 20.07
C CYS A 1071 -20.06 -10.90 19.66
N THR A 1072 -19.37 -10.21 18.76
CA THR A 1072 -19.74 -8.87 18.25
C THR A 1072 -20.43 -8.94 16.89
N LEU A 1073 -20.81 -10.14 16.45
CA LEU A 1073 -21.54 -10.36 15.21
C LEU A 1073 -22.94 -9.72 15.28
N GLN A 1074 -23.29 -9.01 14.22
CA GLN A 1074 -24.58 -8.35 14.04
C GLN A 1074 -25.27 -8.83 12.77
N ALA A 1075 -26.60 -8.90 12.82
CA ALA A 1075 -27.46 -9.13 11.68
C ALA A 1075 -28.25 -7.86 11.33
N VAL A 1076 -28.62 -7.71 10.05
CA VAL A 1076 -29.46 -6.60 9.57
C VAL A 1076 -30.91 -7.06 9.50
N THR A 1077 -31.81 -6.31 10.13
CA THR A 1077 -33.25 -6.56 10.13
C THR A 1077 -34.01 -5.50 9.32
N ASP A 1078 -35.20 -5.85 8.85
CA ASP A 1078 -36.21 -4.87 8.48
C ASP A 1078 -36.65 -4.11 9.75
N ALA A 1079 -36.58 -2.79 9.73
CA ALA A 1079 -36.79 -1.96 10.92
C ALA A 1079 -38.25 -1.88 11.39
N LYS A 1080 -39.22 -2.36 10.58
CA LYS A 1080 -40.66 -2.33 10.92
C LYS A 1080 -41.17 -3.66 11.45
N SER A 1081 -40.71 -4.77 10.87
CA SER A 1081 -41.13 -6.13 11.19
C SER A 1081 -40.15 -6.87 12.10
N GLY A 1082 -38.91 -6.40 12.22
CA GLY A 1082 -37.84 -7.08 12.96
C GLY A 1082 -37.29 -8.33 12.24
N GLN A 1083 -37.81 -8.69 11.06
CA GLN A 1083 -37.33 -9.86 10.31
C GLN A 1083 -35.86 -9.71 9.93
N ILE A 1084 -35.04 -10.73 10.20
CA ILE A 1084 -33.64 -10.78 9.76
C ILE A 1084 -33.60 -10.91 8.24
N LEU A 1085 -32.83 -10.02 7.59
CA LEU A 1085 -32.66 -9.97 6.14
C LEU A 1085 -31.26 -10.43 5.73
N LEU A 1086 -30.24 -9.98 6.48
CA LEU A 1086 -28.84 -10.34 6.30
C LEU A 1086 -28.26 -10.82 7.63
N GLN A 1087 -27.48 -11.90 7.61
CA GLN A 1087 -26.73 -12.40 8.77
C GLN A 1087 -25.30 -12.79 8.36
N ASN A 1088 -24.44 -13.05 9.33
CA ASN A 1088 -23.11 -13.59 9.06
C ASN A 1088 -23.21 -15.02 8.50
N PRO A 1089 -22.34 -15.40 7.56
CA PRO A 1089 -22.18 -16.81 7.21
C PRO A 1089 -21.69 -17.60 8.42
N GLN A 1090 -21.97 -18.90 8.43
CA GLN A 1090 -21.36 -19.82 9.40
C GLN A 1090 -19.85 -19.94 9.14
N PRO A 1091 -19.02 -20.27 10.16
CA PRO A 1091 -17.60 -20.51 9.97
C PRO A 1091 -17.35 -21.53 8.85
N GLY A 1092 -16.35 -21.27 8.00
CA GLY A 1092 -16.06 -22.16 6.86
C GLY A 1092 -17.11 -22.15 5.74
N LYS A 1093 -18.12 -21.28 5.80
CA LYS A 1093 -19.05 -21.02 4.68
C LYS A 1093 -18.76 -19.68 4.04
N ARG A 1094 -19.13 -19.57 2.76
CA ARG A 1094 -19.17 -18.30 2.04
C ARG A 1094 -20.61 -17.79 2.06
N GLY A 1095 -20.80 -16.51 2.37
CA GLY A 1095 -22.12 -15.89 2.34
C GLY A 1095 -22.74 -15.84 0.95
N THR A 1096 -24.05 -15.98 0.92
CA THR A 1096 -24.89 -16.08 -0.28
C THR A 1096 -25.15 -14.77 -1.01
N LEU A 1097 -24.93 -13.59 -0.39
CA LEU A 1097 -25.18 -12.29 -1.04
C LEU A 1097 -24.28 -12.04 -2.27
N GLY A 1098 -23.08 -12.62 -2.28
CA GLY A 1098 -22.06 -12.34 -3.28
C GLY A 1098 -21.33 -11.00 -3.10
N ARG A 1099 -20.14 -10.88 -3.70
CA ARG A 1099 -19.29 -9.68 -3.65
C ARG A 1099 -19.64 -8.72 -4.78
N GLN A 1100 -19.39 -7.42 -4.56
CA GLN A 1100 -19.51 -6.35 -5.55
C GLN A 1100 -20.89 -6.27 -6.24
N THR A 1101 -21.95 -6.50 -5.46
CA THR A 1101 -23.35 -6.50 -5.91
C THR A 1101 -24.04 -5.13 -5.82
N LEU A 1102 -23.41 -4.16 -5.17
CA LEU A 1102 -23.88 -2.79 -4.97
C LEU A 1102 -23.15 -1.81 -5.92
N TYR A 1103 -23.73 -0.66 -6.22
CA TYR A 1103 -23.04 0.46 -6.87
C TYR A 1103 -22.99 1.68 -5.95
N LEU A 1104 -21.82 2.29 -5.79
CA LEU A 1104 -21.64 3.55 -5.07
C LEU A 1104 -22.22 4.74 -5.88
N PRO A 1105 -22.36 5.94 -5.29
CA PRO A 1105 -22.86 7.12 -6.01
C PRO A 1105 -22.07 7.43 -7.28
N GLY A 1106 -22.79 7.83 -8.32
CA GLY A 1106 -22.19 8.38 -9.52
C GLY A 1106 -21.47 9.70 -9.26
N GLN A 1107 -20.50 10.00 -10.11
CA GLN A 1107 -19.74 11.24 -10.12
C GLN A 1107 -20.02 12.00 -11.41
N TRP A 1108 -19.96 13.32 -11.35
CA TRP A 1108 -19.97 14.18 -12.52
C TRP A 1108 -18.96 15.30 -12.36
N SER A 1109 -18.52 15.94 -13.44
CA SER A 1109 -17.82 17.23 -13.35
C SER A 1109 -18.12 18.09 -14.57
N PHE A 1110 -18.12 19.40 -14.35
CA PHE A 1110 -18.17 20.41 -15.40
C PHE A 1110 -16.94 21.30 -15.28
N ASP A 1111 -16.04 21.17 -16.25
CA ASP A 1111 -14.84 21.98 -16.39
C ASP A 1111 -15.03 22.93 -17.57
N ALA A 1112 -14.53 24.16 -17.47
CA ALA A 1112 -14.68 25.16 -18.53
C ALA A 1112 -13.38 25.95 -18.74
N ALA A 1113 -13.18 26.50 -19.93
CA ALA A 1113 -12.08 27.39 -20.21
C ALA A 1113 -12.48 28.51 -21.17
N LEU A 1114 -12.00 29.71 -20.90
CA LEU A 1114 -12.13 30.87 -21.78
C LEU A 1114 -10.75 31.18 -22.38
N SER A 1115 -10.67 31.36 -23.69
CA SER A 1115 -9.42 31.77 -24.33
C SER A 1115 -9.65 32.83 -25.40
N LYS A 1116 -8.61 33.63 -25.63
CA LYS A 1116 -8.54 34.61 -26.71
C LYS A 1116 -7.24 34.45 -27.47
N ARG A 1117 -7.30 34.40 -28.80
CA ARG A 1117 -6.11 34.43 -29.66
C ARG A 1117 -6.07 35.71 -30.49
N MET A 1118 -4.97 36.45 -30.35
CA MET A 1118 -4.70 37.71 -31.06
C MET A 1118 -3.55 37.49 -32.04
N ARG A 1119 -3.74 37.84 -33.32
CA ARG A 1119 -2.66 37.92 -34.30
C ARG A 1119 -2.00 39.30 -34.21
N ILE A 1120 -0.69 39.33 -34.02
CA ILE A 1120 0.11 40.57 -33.93
C ILE A 1120 0.73 40.87 -35.31
N ALA A 1121 1.21 39.82 -35.98
CA ALA A 1121 1.71 39.85 -37.36
C ALA A 1121 1.37 38.52 -38.04
N GLU A 1122 1.80 38.33 -39.29
CA GLU A 1122 1.54 37.10 -40.05
C GLU A 1122 2.13 35.85 -39.39
N SER A 1123 3.36 35.94 -38.84
CA SER A 1123 4.01 34.87 -38.09
C SER A 1123 3.74 34.89 -36.57
N LYS A 1124 3.37 36.05 -36.01
CA LYS A 1124 3.33 36.28 -34.55
C LYS A 1124 1.91 36.26 -34.00
N SER A 1125 1.65 35.42 -32.99
CA SER A 1125 0.37 35.42 -32.28
C SER A 1125 0.52 35.27 -30.77
N LEU A 1126 -0.30 36.00 -30.03
CA LEU A 1126 -0.45 35.89 -28.58
C LEU A 1126 -1.77 35.19 -28.26
N GLN A 1127 -1.76 34.29 -27.28
CA GLN A 1127 -2.96 33.65 -26.74
C GLN A 1127 -2.98 33.82 -25.22
N PHE A 1128 -4.12 34.25 -24.71
CA PHE A 1128 -4.48 34.21 -23.29
C PHE A 1128 -5.54 33.14 -23.10
N ARG A 1129 -5.43 32.35 -22.03
CA ARG A 1129 -6.39 31.30 -21.67
C ARG A 1129 -6.54 31.22 -20.16
N VAL A 1130 -7.75 31.01 -19.69
CA VAL A 1130 -8.07 30.69 -18.29
C VAL A 1130 -8.89 29.40 -18.29
N ASP A 1131 -8.40 28.41 -17.58
CA ASP A 1131 -9.05 27.13 -17.32
C ASP A 1131 -9.62 27.10 -15.90
N ALA A 1132 -10.81 26.53 -15.74
CA ALA A 1132 -11.50 26.33 -14.47
C ALA A 1132 -11.98 24.89 -14.35
N THR A 1133 -11.33 24.08 -13.50
CA THR A 1133 -11.78 22.72 -13.18
C THR A 1133 -12.82 22.76 -12.08
N ASN A 1134 -13.87 21.94 -12.17
CA ASN A 1134 -15.05 21.98 -11.30
C ASN A 1134 -15.55 23.43 -11.09
N ILE A 1135 -15.86 24.14 -12.18
CA ILE A 1135 -16.23 25.58 -12.11
C ILE A 1135 -17.48 25.83 -11.24
N LEU A 1136 -18.37 24.83 -11.13
CA LEU A 1136 -19.56 24.87 -10.28
C LEU A 1136 -19.27 24.59 -8.79
N ASN A 1137 -18.02 24.23 -8.44
CA ASN A 1137 -17.54 23.94 -7.08
C ASN A 1137 -18.43 22.97 -6.28
N HIS A 1138 -18.95 21.94 -6.95
CA HIS A 1138 -19.79 20.94 -6.29
C HIS A 1138 -18.93 19.80 -5.71
N PRO A 1139 -19.33 19.17 -4.59
CA PRO A 1139 -18.61 18.01 -4.07
C PRO A 1139 -18.71 16.82 -5.03
N LEU A 1140 -17.64 16.02 -5.09
CA LEU A 1140 -17.64 14.69 -5.68
C LEU A 1140 -17.71 13.67 -4.55
N PRO A 1141 -18.82 12.93 -4.40
CA PRO A 1141 -18.90 11.87 -3.40
C PRO A 1141 -17.82 10.82 -3.68
N ASN A 1142 -16.87 10.72 -2.77
CA ASN A 1142 -15.90 9.63 -2.73
C ASN A 1142 -16.23 8.78 -1.49
N LEU A 1143 -16.97 7.69 -1.71
CA LEU A 1143 -17.14 6.66 -0.68
C LEU A 1143 -15.87 5.80 -0.67
N ALA A 1144 -14.79 6.40 -0.19
CA ALA A 1144 -13.47 5.79 -0.15
C ALA A 1144 -13.54 4.45 0.60
N LEU A 1145 -13.00 3.42 -0.04
CA LEU A 1145 -12.82 2.10 0.55
C LEU A 1145 -11.70 2.23 1.58
N SER A 1146 -12.04 2.61 2.82
CA SER A 1146 -11.06 2.82 3.88
C SER A 1146 -10.24 1.56 4.08
N ASN A 1147 -8.95 1.67 3.81
CA ASN A 1147 -8.07 0.55 3.53
C ASN A 1147 -7.21 0.25 4.76
N VAL A 1148 -7.49 -0.86 5.45
CA VAL A 1148 -6.67 -1.26 6.61
C VAL A 1148 -5.43 -2.05 6.18
N ASN A 1149 -5.43 -2.72 5.01
CA ASN A 1149 -4.41 -3.73 4.67
C ASN A 1149 -4.08 -3.86 3.16
N ASN A 1150 -3.94 -2.75 2.42
CA ASN A 1150 -3.62 -2.72 0.98
C ASN A 1150 -4.54 -3.57 0.07
N ASN A 1151 -5.74 -3.92 0.51
CA ASN A 1151 -6.66 -4.80 -0.21
C ASN A 1151 -7.76 -3.97 -0.89
N PRO A 1152 -7.80 -3.88 -2.23
CA PRO A 1152 -8.77 -3.02 -2.94
C PRO A 1152 -10.22 -3.53 -2.85
N TYR A 1153 -10.47 -4.65 -2.19
CA TYR A 1153 -11.79 -5.26 -2.03
C TYR A 1153 -12.42 -5.04 -0.64
N THR A 1154 -11.85 -4.19 0.23
CA THR A 1154 -12.44 -3.87 1.55
C THR A 1154 -13.76 -3.10 1.44
N THR A 1155 -14.66 -3.30 2.40
CA THR A 1155 -15.99 -2.66 2.42
C THR A 1155 -16.01 -1.41 3.29
N PRO A 1156 -16.67 -0.31 2.87
CA PRO A 1156 -16.87 0.86 3.73
C PRO A 1156 -17.55 0.48 5.06
N PRO A 1157 -17.22 1.13 6.19
CA PRO A 1157 -17.80 0.78 7.50
C PRO A 1157 -19.34 0.76 7.51
N GLY A 1158 -19.98 1.76 6.91
CA GLY A 1158 -21.44 1.82 6.76
C GLY A 1158 -22.06 0.71 5.92
N LEU A 1159 -21.27 -0.03 5.13
CA LEU A 1159 -21.72 -1.18 4.34
C LEU A 1159 -21.26 -2.52 4.94
N ASN A 1160 -20.78 -2.54 6.19
CA ASN A 1160 -20.48 -3.75 6.93
C ASN A 1160 -21.54 -4.01 8.01
N ILE A 1161 -22.12 -5.21 8.01
CA ILE A 1161 -23.19 -5.58 8.94
C ILE A 1161 -22.71 -5.52 10.40
N ASN A 1162 -21.44 -5.87 10.68
CA ASN A 1162 -20.85 -5.92 12.03
C ASN A 1162 -20.13 -4.62 12.44
N SER A 1163 -20.28 -3.52 11.69
CA SER A 1163 -19.65 -2.24 12.07
C SER A 1163 -20.44 -1.49 13.14
N ASP A 1164 -19.74 -0.75 14.00
CA ASP A 1164 -20.35 0.08 15.05
C ASP A 1164 -21.20 1.25 14.50
N VAL A 1165 -21.09 1.58 13.20
CA VAL A 1165 -21.95 2.59 12.56
C VAL A 1165 -23.29 2.01 12.06
N PRO A 1166 -24.37 2.81 11.99
CA PRO A 1166 -25.66 2.38 11.44
C PRO A 1166 -25.53 1.87 10.00
N PHE A 1167 -26.33 0.84 9.66
CA PHE A 1167 -26.25 0.21 8.35
C PHE A 1167 -26.71 1.16 7.23
N GLY A 1168 -25.87 1.34 6.22
CA GLY A 1168 -26.04 2.30 5.14
C GLY A 1168 -25.48 3.70 5.43
N PHE A 1169 -24.96 4.01 6.61
CA PHE A 1169 -24.53 5.37 6.97
C PHE A 1169 -23.31 5.84 6.16
N ILE A 1170 -23.33 7.12 5.75
CA ILE A 1170 -22.28 7.83 5.02
C ILE A 1170 -21.88 9.07 5.82
N GLN A 1171 -20.62 9.13 6.23
CA GLN A 1171 -20.12 10.12 7.19
C GLN A 1171 -19.91 11.53 6.62
N ASP A 1172 -19.49 11.70 5.36
CA ASP A 1172 -19.51 13.01 4.68
C ASP A 1172 -19.64 12.81 3.17
N LYS A 1173 -20.43 13.68 2.55
CA LYS A 1173 -20.55 13.92 1.11
C LYS A 1173 -19.22 14.24 0.40
N GLY A 1174 -18.16 14.62 1.12
CA GLY A 1174 -16.82 14.89 0.58
C GLY A 1174 -15.65 14.22 1.31
N SER A 1175 -15.86 13.14 2.07
CA SER A 1175 -14.84 12.57 2.97
C SER A 1175 -13.50 12.20 2.28
N PRO A 1176 -12.36 12.68 2.80
CA PRO A 1176 -11.04 12.21 2.41
C PRO A 1176 -10.54 11.11 3.37
N SER A 1177 -10.69 9.82 3.01
CA SER A 1177 -9.82 8.78 3.59
C SER A 1177 -8.80 8.31 2.54
N VAL A 1178 -7.52 8.57 2.86
CA VAL A 1178 -6.33 8.02 2.19
C VAL A 1178 -6.23 8.25 0.66
N THR A 1179 -6.28 9.51 0.21
CA THR A 1179 -5.34 10.14 -0.78
C THR A 1179 -5.88 11.48 -1.31
N GLY A 1180 -5.60 12.57 -0.61
CA GLY A 1180 -5.27 13.89 -1.19
C GLY A 1180 -6.15 14.63 -2.23
N SER A 1181 -7.29 14.13 -2.71
CA SER A 1181 -7.98 14.70 -3.88
C SER A 1181 -9.48 14.96 -3.73
N GLU A 1182 -9.87 15.79 -2.76
CA GLU A 1182 -11.13 16.54 -2.91
C GLU A 1182 -11.00 17.47 -4.12
N LYS A 1183 -11.89 17.35 -5.12
CA LYS A 1183 -11.90 18.25 -6.27
C LYS A 1183 -12.76 19.48 -5.97
N PHE A 1184 -12.11 20.58 -5.62
CA PHE A 1184 -12.69 21.91 -5.52
C PHE A 1184 -12.50 22.67 -6.84
N ARG A 1185 -13.07 23.87 -6.93
CA ARG A 1185 -12.82 24.77 -8.07
C ARG A 1185 -11.39 25.29 -8.05
N GLU A 1186 -10.62 24.97 -9.10
CA GLU A 1186 -9.30 25.55 -9.32
C GLU A 1186 -9.27 26.38 -10.60
N PHE A 1187 -8.46 27.45 -10.60
CA PHE A 1187 -8.18 28.23 -11.81
C PHE A 1187 -6.71 28.10 -12.23
N LYS A 1188 -6.47 27.91 -13.53
CA LYS A 1188 -5.15 28.03 -14.15
C LYS A 1188 -5.21 29.06 -15.27
N ALA A 1189 -4.18 29.90 -15.38
CA ALA A 1189 -4.00 30.83 -16.48
C ALA A 1189 -2.83 30.37 -17.37
N GLN A 1190 -2.95 30.60 -18.68
CA GLN A 1190 -1.91 30.37 -19.66
C GLN A 1190 -1.72 31.61 -20.53
N LEU A 1191 -0.47 32.03 -20.68
CA LEU A 1191 -0.03 32.98 -21.69
C LEU A 1191 0.88 32.24 -22.68
N ARG A 1192 0.58 32.35 -23.97
CA ARG A 1192 1.34 31.72 -25.05
C ARG A 1192 1.68 32.75 -26.12
N PHE A 1193 2.94 32.80 -26.52
CA PHE A 1193 3.42 33.59 -27.65
C PHE A 1193 4.06 32.65 -28.68
N ASP A 1194 3.55 32.66 -29.92
CA ASP A 1194 4.15 31.97 -31.08
C ASP A 1194 4.78 33.03 -32.01
N PHE A 1195 5.92 32.71 -32.62
CA PHE A 1195 6.64 33.57 -33.57
C PHE A 1195 7.34 32.78 -34.69
#